data_AF-A0AAJ5QJM8-F1
#
_entry.id   AF-A0AAJ5QJM8-F1
#
_cell.length_a   1.000
_cell.length_b   1.000
_cell.length_c   1.000
_cell.angle_alpha   90.00
_cell.angle_beta   90.00
_cell.angle_gamma   90.00
#
_symmetry.space_group_name_H-M   'P 1'
#
loop_
_entity.id
_entity.type
_entity.pdbx_description
1 polymer ?
#
loop_
_entity_poly.entity_id
_entity_poly.type
_entity_poly.pdbx_seq_one_letter_code
_entity_poly.pdbx_strand_id
1 'polypeptide(L)'
;MLPSKVVRHKAGRFVPVLLAGLILAACSGQGPQTSNVNIQGPVTGGSDYYLQQVQQSSDDSRTDWQLLAIRALMKEGKYPQAGQQLNQLPSRLSDTQQQELLLLKSQFLFSQQNVPGATQLLNQVKVDDLSKEQQARYYGLQIAAAQGKTSLALLRAYIAQEPLLTGDDHQKNIDATWQALTQMTPQEASSLVINASENTLQGWLDLLNVWRANAQDGEMLKSALKDWQTRYPQNPAAKTLPTPLSQAQNFTKASTSTIALLLPLNGQAQVFASAIEKGFNDAKNGALNAAPQPTAPTTAQPAAATGAQPAPTGAANAVVSPAAASITPAESPQPAAQQQQPASAPSSSAQVKVYDTSSQPIQQVMQQAQQDGATLVVGPLLKNNVEAVANSQTPLNVLALNAPEQIQNHPNVCYFALSPEDEARDAAHHMWDQGKRQPLLLVPRSSFGDRVVNAFAQEWQKLGGGAPLQQRFGSTAELKQGINSGAGITLSGTPVTTQPAEPQGVAIAGLNIPSPQQSAPPAASSGGNVDSVYIVSTQDELQLIKPMIAMRTGSRSAASLYASSRSYQAGAGPDFRLEMEGLQFSDIPLLSGRNPALMQRAAQSFNNDYSLVRLYAMGIDAWTLANSFNQMRQTPGFTIDGNTGKLSANQDCVINRALSWSQYRQGAIVPAS
;
A
#
# COMPACT_ATOMS: atom_id res chain seq x y z
N MET A 1 -16.47 -49.74 -85.71
CA MET A 1 -16.06 -50.88 -86.57
C MET A 1 -14.89 -51.59 -85.89
N LEU A 2 -14.87 -52.93 -85.90
CA LEU A 2 -13.67 -53.76 -85.62
C LEU A 2 -12.65 -53.65 -86.79
N PRO A 3 -11.41 -54.18 -86.75
CA PRO A 3 -10.72 -55.03 -85.74
C PRO A 3 -9.43 -54.32 -85.19
N SER A 4 -8.30 -54.90 -84.75
CA SER A 4 -7.83 -56.29 -84.67
C SER A 4 -6.76 -56.59 -83.59
N LYS A 5 -7.05 -57.59 -82.76
CA LYS A 5 -6.25 -58.75 -82.31
C LYS A 5 -4.74 -58.67 -81.93
N VAL A 6 -4.47 -59.12 -80.68
CA VAL A 6 -3.61 -60.25 -80.20
C VAL A 6 -2.14 -60.29 -80.72
N VAL A 7 -1.10 -60.39 -79.88
CA VAL A 7 -0.55 -61.63 -79.24
C VAL A 7 0.40 -61.29 -78.06
N ARG A 8 0.43 -62.14 -77.02
CA ARG A 8 1.41 -62.11 -75.90
C ARG A 8 2.78 -62.68 -76.33
N HIS A 9 3.88 -62.29 -75.70
CA HIS A 9 4.78 -63.23 -75.00
C HIS A 9 5.70 -62.53 -73.98
N LYS A 10 6.33 -63.31 -73.08
CA LYS A 10 7.04 -62.87 -71.87
C LYS A 10 8.55 -62.76 -72.05
N ALA A 11 9.17 -62.02 -71.11
CA ALA A 11 10.61 -61.98 -70.78
C ALA A 11 11.52 -61.28 -71.82
N GLY A 12 12.56 -60.55 -71.41
CA GLY A 12 12.87 -60.09 -70.05
C GLY A 12 14.22 -59.38 -69.92
N ARG A 13 14.24 -58.37 -69.04
CA ARG A 13 15.38 -57.94 -68.19
C ARG A 13 16.60 -57.26 -68.86
N PHE A 14 17.09 -56.20 -68.22
CA PHE A 14 18.37 -55.49 -68.45
C PHE A 14 18.54 -54.55 -69.67
N VAL A 15 17.77 -53.46 -69.70
CA VAL A 15 18.28 -52.13 -70.16
C VAL A 15 17.64 -51.05 -69.27
N PRO A 16 18.34 -50.54 -68.25
CA PRO A 16 18.64 -49.10 -68.23
C PRO A 16 19.92 -48.74 -67.44
N VAL A 17 21.06 -48.59 -68.12
CA VAL A 17 22.27 -47.98 -67.52
C VAL A 17 22.84 -46.85 -68.40
N LEU A 18 22.54 -46.83 -69.70
CA LEU A 18 23.11 -45.88 -70.67
C LEU A 18 22.26 -44.62 -70.94
N LEU A 19 21.21 -44.35 -70.16
CA LEU A 19 20.39 -43.12 -70.29
C LEU A 19 20.52 -42.15 -69.10
N ALA A 20 21.44 -42.39 -68.16
CA ALA A 20 21.66 -41.55 -66.98
C ALA A 20 22.77 -40.51 -67.14
N GLY A 21 23.54 -40.54 -68.24
CA GLY A 21 24.78 -39.76 -68.41
C GLY A 21 24.64 -38.39 -69.10
N LEU A 22 23.45 -38.01 -69.60
CA LEU A 22 23.29 -36.89 -70.55
C LEU A 22 22.28 -35.79 -70.14
N ILE A 23 21.77 -35.80 -68.90
CA ILE A 23 20.84 -34.77 -68.38
C ILE A 23 21.41 -34.06 -67.13
N LEU A 24 22.75 -33.86 -67.09
CA LEU A 24 23.45 -33.22 -65.96
C LEU A 24 24.32 -32.01 -66.37
N ALA A 25 24.12 -31.45 -67.57
CA ALA A 25 24.97 -30.38 -68.10
C ALA A 25 24.20 -29.26 -68.84
N ALA A 26 23.02 -28.86 -68.36
CA ALA A 26 22.36 -27.59 -68.76
C ALA A 26 21.16 -27.22 -67.85
N CYS A 27 21.43 -26.68 -66.65
CA CYS A 27 20.47 -25.85 -65.90
C CYS A 27 21.20 -25.04 -64.82
N SER A 28 22.08 -24.14 -65.26
CA SER A 28 22.69 -23.12 -64.41
C SER A 28 21.74 -21.95 -64.22
N GLY A 29 21.55 -21.49 -62.97
CA GLY A 29 21.09 -20.12 -62.72
C GLY A 29 19.69 -19.93 -62.14
N GLN A 30 19.40 -20.55 -60.99
CA GLN A 30 18.62 -19.90 -59.93
C GLN A 30 19.03 -20.54 -58.59
N GLY A 31 19.82 -19.81 -57.80
CA GLY A 31 20.12 -20.23 -56.42
C GLY A 31 18.83 -20.23 -55.60
N PRO A 32 18.70 -21.11 -54.59
CA PRO A 32 17.55 -21.09 -53.69
C PRO A 32 17.45 -19.70 -53.07
N GLN A 33 16.30 -19.03 -53.22
CA GLN A 33 16.11 -17.71 -52.62
C GLN A 33 16.22 -17.84 -51.10
N THR A 34 17.24 -17.19 -50.53
CA THR A 34 17.38 -17.03 -49.09
C THR A 34 16.13 -16.36 -48.55
N SER A 35 15.45 -17.00 -47.60
CA SER A 35 14.37 -16.33 -46.86
C SER A 35 14.97 -15.10 -46.17
N ASN A 36 14.52 -13.91 -46.54
CA ASN A 36 15.03 -12.66 -45.95
C ASN A 36 14.67 -12.62 -44.45
N VAL A 37 15.65 -12.92 -43.60
CA VAL A 37 15.49 -12.91 -42.15
C VAL A 37 15.43 -11.47 -41.66
N ASN A 38 14.26 -11.03 -41.21
CA ASN A 38 14.12 -9.66 -40.69
C ASN A 38 14.64 -9.57 -39.25
N ILE A 39 15.95 -9.35 -39.08
CA ILE A 39 16.55 -9.12 -37.75
C ILE A 39 15.98 -7.91 -37.03
N GLN A 40 15.45 -6.92 -37.76
CA GLN A 40 14.91 -5.70 -37.15
C GLN A 40 13.44 -5.84 -36.73
N GLY A 41 12.78 -6.97 -37.05
CA GLY A 41 11.40 -7.26 -36.69
C GLY A 41 11.24 -7.85 -35.28
N PRO A 42 10.00 -8.00 -34.79
CA PRO A 42 9.70 -8.57 -33.47
C PRO A 42 9.99 -10.07 -33.41
N VAL A 43 10.33 -10.55 -32.22
CA VAL A 43 10.53 -11.98 -31.92
C VAL A 43 9.18 -12.62 -31.59
N THR A 44 8.68 -13.44 -32.51
CA THR A 44 7.36 -14.09 -32.48
C THR A 44 7.41 -15.56 -32.03
N GLY A 45 8.57 -16.22 -32.09
CA GLY A 45 8.79 -17.58 -31.61
C GLY A 45 9.52 -17.65 -30.26
N GLY A 46 9.70 -18.88 -29.75
CA GLY A 46 10.61 -19.17 -28.63
C GLY A 46 12.05 -19.38 -29.09
N SER A 47 13.00 -19.31 -28.16
CA SER A 47 14.45 -19.41 -28.42
C SER A 47 14.84 -20.71 -29.13
N ASP A 48 14.23 -21.83 -28.77
CA ASP A 48 14.51 -23.15 -29.36
C ASP A 48 14.21 -23.19 -30.87
N TYR A 49 13.17 -22.48 -31.33
CA TYR A 49 12.84 -22.34 -32.76
C TYR A 49 13.96 -21.61 -33.51
N TYR A 50 14.42 -20.47 -32.98
CA TYR A 50 15.48 -19.68 -33.62
C TYR A 50 16.82 -20.42 -33.60
N LEU A 51 17.16 -21.10 -32.50
CA LEU A 51 18.36 -21.96 -32.42
C LEU A 51 18.31 -23.12 -33.42
N GLN A 52 17.13 -23.66 -33.73
CA GLN A 52 16.97 -24.65 -34.80
C GLN A 52 17.24 -24.04 -36.19
N GLN A 53 16.78 -22.81 -36.45
CA GLN A 53 17.06 -22.11 -37.72
C GLN A 53 18.55 -21.80 -37.92
N VAL A 54 19.30 -21.48 -36.85
CA VAL A 54 20.77 -21.29 -36.89
C VAL A 54 21.50 -22.53 -37.41
N GLN A 55 21.05 -23.73 -37.02
CA GLN A 55 21.64 -25.00 -37.46
C GLN A 55 21.34 -25.32 -38.94
N GLN A 56 20.20 -24.84 -39.46
CA GLN A 56 19.73 -25.12 -40.82
C GLN A 56 20.19 -24.09 -41.86
N SER A 57 20.78 -22.97 -41.43
CA SER A 57 21.10 -21.82 -42.29
C SER A 57 22.58 -21.71 -42.65
N SER A 58 22.87 -21.04 -43.77
CA SER A 58 24.21 -20.66 -44.24
C SER A 58 24.62 -19.25 -43.78
N ASP A 59 25.89 -18.89 -43.94
CA ASP A 59 26.60 -17.95 -43.07
C ASP A 59 25.94 -16.58 -42.79
N ASP A 60 25.46 -15.86 -43.80
CA ASP A 60 24.83 -14.54 -43.59
C ASP A 60 23.49 -14.68 -42.83
N SER A 61 22.59 -15.55 -43.29
CA SER A 61 21.30 -15.78 -42.64
C SER A 61 21.42 -16.51 -41.30
N ARG A 62 22.46 -17.32 -41.11
CA ARG A 62 22.80 -17.95 -39.81
C ARG A 62 23.07 -16.89 -38.75
N THR A 63 23.83 -15.85 -39.07
CA THR A 63 24.14 -14.75 -38.14
C THR A 63 22.87 -14.02 -37.72
N ASP A 64 21.97 -13.77 -38.68
CA ASP A 64 20.68 -13.14 -38.44
C ASP A 64 19.77 -13.97 -37.52
N TRP A 65 19.68 -15.28 -37.76
CA TRP A 65 18.97 -16.19 -36.86
C TRP A 65 19.61 -16.28 -35.47
N GLN A 66 20.94 -16.17 -35.36
CA GLN A 66 21.64 -16.23 -34.09
C GLN A 66 21.36 -14.98 -33.23
N LEU A 67 21.30 -13.79 -33.84
CA LEU A 67 20.90 -12.55 -33.17
C LEU A 67 19.44 -12.63 -32.68
N LEU A 68 18.53 -13.17 -33.49
CA LEU A 68 17.14 -13.42 -33.08
C LEU A 68 17.04 -14.45 -31.94
N ALA A 69 17.85 -15.52 -31.99
CA ALA A 69 17.93 -16.51 -30.92
C ALA A 69 18.44 -15.90 -29.60
N ILE A 70 19.49 -15.07 -29.65
CA ILE A 70 20.01 -14.34 -28.48
C ILE A 70 18.90 -13.45 -27.87
N ARG A 71 18.15 -12.71 -28.70
CA ARG A 71 17.04 -11.88 -28.22
C ARG A 71 15.93 -12.71 -27.56
N ALA A 72 15.56 -13.84 -28.16
CA ALA A 72 14.58 -14.76 -27.59
C ALA A 72 15.05 -15.36 -26.25
N LEU A 73 16.33 -15.79 -26.16
CA LEU A 73 16.93 -16.28 -24.92
C LEU A 73 16.89 -15.22 -23.81
N MET A 74 17.18 -13.96 -24.11
CA MET A 74 17.08 -12.86 -23.13
C MET A 74 15.64 -12.58 -22.71
N LYS A 75 14.68 -12.61 -23.65
CA LYS A 75 13.24 -12.46 -23.36
C LYS A 75 12.71 -13.58 -22.46
N GLU A 76 13.25 -14.79 -22.59
CA GLU A 76 12.96 -15.96 -21.75
C GLU A 76 13.78 -16.01 -20.44
N GLY A 77 14.63 -15.02 -20.15
CA GLY A 77 15.48 -15.00 -18.95
C GLY A 77 16.64 -16.00 -18.96
N LYS A 78 16.91 -16.68 -20.09
CA LYS A 78 17.99 -17.67 -20.27
C LYS A 78 19.36 -16.99 -20.46
N TYR A 79 19.72 -16.03 -19.60
CA TYR A 79 20.91 -15.19 -19.74
C TYR A 79 22.25 -15.95 -19.91
N PRO A 80 22.53 -17.07 -19.21
CA PRO A 80 23.78 -17.82 -19.42
C PRO A 80 23.91 -18.37 -20.84
N GLN A 81 22.79 -18.84 -21.43
CA GLN A 81 22.76 -19.34 -22.81
C GLN A 81 22.87 -18.19 -23.82
N ALA A 82 22.23 -17.05 -23.54
CA ALA A 82 22.39 -15.85 -24.36
C ALA A 82 23.85 -15.35 -24.39
N GLY A 83 24.55 -15.39 -23.25
CA GLY A 83 25.98 -15.07 -23.16
C GLY A 83 26.87 -16.04 -23.94
N GLN A 84 26.57 -17.34 -23.92
CA GLN A 84 27.27 -18.33 -24.76
C GLN A 84 27.08 -18.04 -26.25
N GLN A 85 25.85 -17.72 -26.68
CA GLN A 85 25.57 -17.39 -28.08
C GLN A 85 26.20 -16.06 -28.52
N LEU A 86 26.22 -15.04 -27.66
CA LEU A 86 26.93 -13.77 -27.91
C LEU A 86 28.43 -13.98 -28.18
N ASN A 87 29.06 -14.93 -27.48
CA ASN A 87 30.48 -15.26 -27.66
C ASN A 87 30.76 -16.12 -28.91
N GLN A 88 29.73 -16.63 -29.58
CA GLN A 88 29.82 -17.48 -30.78
C GLN A 88 29.54 -16.71 -32.09
N LEU A 89 29.24 -15.41 -32.01
CA LEU A 89 28.99 -14.57 -33.18
C LEU A 89 30.29 -14.35 -34.01
N PRO A 90 30.18 -14.24 -35.35
CA PRO A 90 31.33 -14.03 -36.21
C PRO A 90 31.96 -12.64 -36.02
N SER A 91 33.26 -12.54 -36.30
CA SER A 91 34.03 -11.29 -36.12
C SER A 91 33.76 -10.22 -37.19
N ARG A 92 33.04 -10.56 -38.28
CA ARG A 92 32.58 -9.64 -39.31
C ARG A 92 31.06 -9.64 -39.30
N LEU A 93 30.47 -8.45 -39.19
CA LEU A 93 29.03 -8.22 -39.10
C LEU A 93 28.67 -7.02 -39.99
N SER A 94 27.51 -7.07 -40.63
CA SER A 94 26.96 -5.91 -41.36
C SER A 94 26.57 -4.78 -40.40
N ASP A 95 26.42 -3.55 -40.90
CA ASP A 95 26.06 -2.40 -40.06
C ASP A 95 24.75 -2.65 -39.27
N THR A 96 23.74 -3.25 -39.91
CA THR A 96 22.46 -3.61 -39.27
C THR A 96 22.64 -4.66 -38.16
N GLN A 97 23.50 -5.66 -38.39
CA GLN A 97 23.85 -6.67 -37.38
C GLN A 97 24.66 -6.05 -36.21
N GLN A 98 25.53 -5.08 -36.49
CA GLN A 98 26.29 -4.35 -35.46
C GLN A 98 25.35 -3.49 -34.58
N GLN A 99 24.39 -2.77 -35.16
CA GLN A 99 23.39 -2.02 -34.39
C GLN A 99 22.56 -2.93 -33.48
N GLU A 100 22.10 -4.08 -34.00
CA GLU A 100 21.38 -5.06 -33.17
C GLU A 100 22.28 -5.65 -32.06
N LEU A 101 23.55 -5.95 -32.36
CA LEU A 101 24.49 -6.46 -31.37
C LEU A 101 24.78 -5.46 -30.24
N LEU A 102 24.82 -4.15 -30.54
CA LEU A 102 24.95 -3.12 -29.50
C LEU A 102 23.76 -3.14 -28.53
N LEU A 103 22.53 -3.27 -29.04
CA LEU A 103 21.33 -3.40 -28.21
C LEU A 103 21.36 -4.67 -27.35
N LEU A 104 21.69 -5.83 -27.94
CA LEU A 104 21.77 -7.11 -27.22
C LEU A 104 22.89 -7.13 -26.17
N LYS A 105 24.08 -6.60 -26.47
CA LYS A 105 25.17 -6.46 -25.49
C LYS A 105 24.80 -5.50 -24.36
N SER A 106 24.12 -4.40 -24.66
CA SER A 106 23.62 -3.47 -23.63
C SER A 106 22.64 -4.17 -22.70
N GLN A 107 21.65 -4.89 -23.24
CA GLN A 107 20.69 -5.70 -22.47
C GLN A 107 21.39 -6.79 -21.61
N PHE A 108 22.43 -7.43 -22.13
CA PHE A 108 23.23 -8.41 -21.39
C PHE A 108 24.08 -7.79 -20.28
N LEU A 109 24.52 -6.54 -20.41
CA LEU A 109 25.22 -5.83 -19.35
C LEU A 109 24.25 -5.39 -18.23
N PHE A 110 23.01 -5.04 -18.57
CA PHE A 110 21.95 -4.83 -17.56
C PHE A 110 21.67 -6.08 -16.72
N SER A 111 21.58 -7.27 -17.33
CA SER A 111 21.37 -8.51 -16.57
C SER A 111 22.57 -8.89 -15.66
N GLN A 112 23.75 -8.29 -15.91
CA GLN A 112 24.94 -8.37 -15.05
C GLN A 112 25.11 -7.15 -14.12
N GLN A 113 24.10 -6.30 -14.00
CA GLN A 113 24.12 -5.05 -13.22
C GLN A 113 25.17 -4.01 -13.64
N ASN A 114 25.86 -4.20 -14.77
CA ASN A 114 26.86 -3.28 -15.31
C ASN A 114 26.19 -2.16 -16.14
N VAL A 115 25.44 -1.30 -15.46
CA VAL A 115 24.75 -0.16 -16.07
C VAL A 115 25.71 0.81 -16.79
N PRO A 116 26.88 1.22 -16.22
CA PRO A 116 27.79 2.12 -16.92
C PRO A 116 28.29 1.55 -18.25
N GLY A 117 28.63 0.25 -18.29
CA GLY A 117 29.00 -0.44 -19.52
C GLY A 117 27.84 -0.53 -20.52
N ALA A 118 26.62 -0.78 -20.05
CA ALA A 118 25.42 -0.79 -20.90
C ALA A 118 25.19 0.59 -21.54
N THR A 119 25.21 1.67 -20.75
CA THR A 119 25.07 3.05 -21.26
C THR A 119 26.17 3.42 -22.25
N GLN A 120 27.42 3.01 -22.03
CA GLN A 120 28.51 3.24 -22.97
C GLN A 120 28.27 2.58 -24.33
N LEU A 121 27.65 1.39 -24.37
CA LEU A 121 27.28 0.73 -25.62
C LEU A 121 26.05 1.37 -26.28
N LEU A 122 25.02 1.76 -25.50
CA LEU A 122 23.85 2.48 -26.01
C LEU A 122 24.24 3.79 -26.70
N ASN A 123 25.21 4.54 -26.16
CA ASN A 123 25.68 5.79 -26.74
C ASN A 123 26.39 5.64 -28.11
N GLN A 124 26.67 4.40 -28.56
CA GLN A 124 27.23 4.10 -29.89
C GLN A 124 26.14 3.72 -30.93
N VAL A 125 24.89 3.59 -30.49
CA VAL A 125 23.77 3.19 -31.34
C VAL A 125 23.31 4.37 -32.20
N LYS A 126 23.18 4.15 -33.51
CA LYS A 126 22.66 5.12 -34.48
C LYS A 126 21.13 5.00 -34.54
N VAL A 127 20.45 5.81 -33.73
CA VAL A 127 18.99 5.70 -33.53
C VAL A 127 18.17 5.89 -34.81
N ASP A 128 18.66 6.72 -35.74
CA ASP A 128 18.00 6.98 -37.03
C ASP A 128 18.06 5.77 -38.00
N ASP A 129 19.04 4.86 -37.84
CA ASP A 129 19.20 3.65 -38.66
C ASP A 129 18.34 2.46 -38.13
N LEU A 130 17.68 2.63 -36.98
CA LEU A 130 16.92 1.58 -36.30
C LEU A 130 15.47 1.45 -36.82
N SER A 131 14.94 0.22 -36.83
CA SER A 131 13.49 0.02 -36.96
C SER A 131 12.73 0.54 -35.73
N LYS A 132 11.42 0.78 -35.86
CA LYS A 132 10.55 1.16 -34.72
C LYS A 132 10.66 0.21 -33.52
N GLU A 133 10.78 -1.10 -33.78
CA GLU A 133 10.97 -2.14 -32.76
C GLU A 133 12.34 -2.01 -32.08
N GLN A 134 13.39 -1.70 -32.84
CA GLN A 134 14.72 -1.43 -32.30
C GLN A 134 14.76 -0.13 -31.50
N GLN A 135 14.08 0.93 -31.96
CA GLN A 135 13.95 2.21 -31.24
C GLN A 135 13.20 2.04 -29.92
N ALA A 136 12.09 1.28 -29.89
CA ALA A 136 11.33 1.01 -28.67
C ALA A 136 12.19 0.31 -27.61
N ARG A 137 12.99 -0.68 -28.03
CA ARG A 137 13.98 -1.37 -27.18
C ARG A 137 15.11 -0.45 -26.73
N TYR A 138 15.67 0.36 -27.63
CA TYR A 138 16.72 1.33 -27.33
C TYR A 138 16.28 2.32 -26.23
N TYR A 139 15.11 2.95 -26.39
CA TYR A 139 14.60 3.86 -25.38
C TYR A 139 14.23 3.17 -24.07
N GLY A 140 13.75 1.92 -24.11
CA GLY A 140 13.52 1.12 -22.89
C GLY A 140 14.80 0.85 -22.10
N LEU A 141 15.91 0.58 -22.80
CA LEU A 141 17.23 0.42 -22.19
C LEU A 141 17.78 1.76 -21.63
N GLN A 142 17.52 2.89 -22.29
CA GLN A 142 17.85 4.23 -21.76
C GLN A 142 17.01 4.60 -20.51
N ILE A 143 15.72 4.25 -20.49
CA ILE A 143 14.85 4.42 -19.32
C ILE A 143 15.36 3.58 -18.14
N ALA A 144 15.74 2.32 -18.39
CA ALA A 144 16.34 1.46 -17.38
C ALA A 144 17.71 1.96 -16.87
N ALA A 145 18.54 2.55 -17.75
CA ALA A 145 19.82 3.17 -17.38
C ALA A 145 19.66 4.28 -16.33
N ALA A 146 18.54 5.01 -16.36
CA ALA A 146 18.31 6.11 -15.42
C ALA A 146 18.08 5.65 -13.97
N GLN A 147 17.74 4.38 -13.73
CA GLN A 147 17.48 3.81 -12.39
C GLN A 147 16.49 4.65 -11.54
N GLY A 148 15.47 5.22 -12.18
CA GLY A 148 14.48 6.09 -11.52
C GLY A 148 14.98 7.51 -11.17
N LYS A 149 16.21 7.89 -11.55
CA LYS A 149 16.70 9.26 -11.37
C LYS A 149 16.19 10.15 -12.51
N THR A 150 15.30 11.10 -12.18
CA THR A 150 14.83 12.06 -13.19
C THR A 150 15.99 12.84 -13.80
N SER A 151 16.00 12.91 -15.13
CA SER A 151 16.97 13.68 -15.90
C SER A 151 16.36 14.08 -17.24
N LEU A 152 16.95 15.07 -17.91
CA LEU A 152 16.57 15.47 -19.25
C LEU A 152 16.66 14.30 -20.26
N ALA A 153 17.65 13.42 -20.09
CA ALA A 153 17.82 12.23 -20.91
C ALA A 153 16.66 11.23 -20.71
N LEU A 154 16.22 11.01 -19.46
CA LEU A 154 15.08 10.15 -19.15
C LEU A 154 13.78 10.69 -19.76
N LEU A 155 13.51 11.99 -19.61
CA LEU A 155 12.33 12.63 -20.18
C LEU A 155 12.30 12.53 -21.72
N ARG A 156 13.43 12.76 -22.38
CA ARG A 156 13.58 12.57 -23.83
C ARG A 156 13.36 11.11 -24.24
N ALA A 157 13.86 10.14 -23.47
CA ALA A 157 13.67 8.72 -23.76
C ALA A 157 12.20 8.29 -23.65
N TYR A 158 11.46 8.75 -22.64
CA TYR A 158 10.01 8.50 -22.57
C TYR A 158 9.26 9.13 -23.76
N ILE A 159 9.49 10.42 -24.03
CA ILE A 159 8.82 11.16 -25.12
C ILE A 159 9.10 10.55 -26.50
N ALA A 160 10.32 10.08 -26.75
CA ALA A 160 10.67 9.44 -28.01
C ALA A 160 10.18 7.99 -28.13
N GLN A 161 9.86 7.34 -27.00
CA GLN A 161 9.27 6.00 -26.98
C GLN A 161 7.74 6.01 -27.12
N GLU A 162 7.04 7.03 -26.58
CA GLU A 162 5.58 7.17 -26.63
C GLU A 162 4.95 6.81 -28.00
N PRO A 163 5.41 7.34 -29.16
CA PRO A 163 4.77 7.07 -30.45
C PRO A 163 5.04 5.66 -31.01
N LEU A 164 5.80 4.83 -30.28
CA LEU A 164 6.11 3.44 -30.60
C LEU A 164 5.26 2.46 -29.78
N LEU A 165 4.51 2.94 -28.79
CA LEU A 165 3.70 2.14 -27.87
C LEU A 165 2.20 2.23 -28.21
N THR A 166 1.43 1.24 -27.76
CA THR A 166 -0.03 1.20 -27.91
C THR A 166 -0.69 0.58 -26.68
N GLY A 167 -2.00 0.80 -26.50
CA GLY A 167 -2.78 0.23 -25.39
C GLY A 167 -2.24 0.64 -24.01
N ASP A 168 -2.25 -0.30 -23.06
CA ASP A 168 -1.84 -0.03 -21.68
C ASP A 168 -0.40 0.47 -21.56
N ASP A 169 0.52 0.01 -22.42
CA ASP A 169 1.92 0.41 -22.35
C ASP A 169 2.13 1.87 -22.79
N HIS A 170 1.26 2.38 -23.68
CA HIS A 170 1.22 3.80 -24.05
C HIS A 170 0.79 4.67 -22.86
N GLN A 171 -0.29 4.31 -22.15
CA GLN A 171 -0.70 5.04 -20.95
C GLN A 171 0.35 4.95 -19.82
N LYS A 172 0.98 3.79 -19.61
CA LYS A 172 2.07 3.64 -18.62
C LYS A 172 3.26 4.56 -18.93
N ASN A 173 3.61 4.76 -20.20
CA ASN A 173 4.68 5.68 -20.59
C ASN A 173 4.29 7.15 -20.31
N ILE A 174 3.04 7.54 -20.58
CA ILE A 174 2.49 8.88 -20.23
C ILE A 174 2.51 9.10 -18.71
N ASP A 175 2.04 8.14 -17.94
CA ASP A 175 2.03 8.20 -16.47
C ASP A 175 3.44 8.25 -15.88
N ALA A 176 4.38 7.46 -16.41
CA ALA A 176 5.78 7.47 -15.99
C ALA A 176 6.50 8.77 -16.37
N THR A 177 6.18 9.37 -17.53
CA THR A 177 6.65 10.71 -17.92
C THR A 177 6.20 11.75 -16.89
N TRP A 178 4.92 11.70 -16.52
CA TRP A 178 4.35 12.60 -15.52
C TRP A 178 4.94 12.39 -14.11
N GLN A 179 5.16 11.13 -13.71
CA GLN A 179 5.81 10.79 -12.44
C GLN A 179 7.24 11.34 -12.37
N ALA A 180 8.04 11.17 -13.43
CA ALA A 180 9.40 11.70 -13.49
C ALA A 180 9.41 13.24 -13.34
N LEU A 181 8.52 13.94 -14.06
CA LEU A 181 8.36 15.41 -14.00
C LEU A 181 7.95 15.91 -12.61
N THR A 182 6.97 15.27 -11.97
CA THR A 182 6.45 15.69 -10.67
C THR A 182 7.42 15.45 -9.51
N GLN A 183 8.37 14.52 -9.67
CA GLN A 183 9.46 14.30 -8.72
C GLN A 183 10.55 15.38 -8.75
N MET A 184 10.64 16.20 -9.81
CA MET A 184 11.62 17.29 -9.87
C MET A 184 11.26 18.42 -8.90
N THR A 185 12.26 19.11 -8.36
CA THR A 185 12.06 20.42 -7.72
C THR A 185 11.73 21.51 -8.76
N PRO A 186 11.19 22.67 -8.34
CA PRO A 186 11.02 23.82 -9.23
C PRO A 186 12.35 24.32 -9.82
N GLN A 187 13.43 24.29 -9.04
CA GLN A 187 14.76 24.71 -9.47
C GLN A 187 15.32 23.79 -10.56
N GLU A 188 15.31 22.47 -10.33
CA GLU A 188 15.77 21.49 -11.33
C GLU A 188 14.96 21.61 -12.63
N ALA A 189 13.63 21.69 -12.54
CA ALA A 189 12.76 21.85 -13.71
C ALA A 189 13.07 23.15 -14.49
N SER A 190 13.33 24.26 -13.80
CA SER A 190 13.72 25.53 -14.43
C SER A 190 15.14 25.55 -15.02
N SER A 191 16.02 24.66 -14.55
CA SER A 191 17.40 24.53 -15.04
C SER A 191 17.54 23.71 -16.33
N LEU A 192 16.45 23.08 -16.79
CA LEU A 192 16.46 22.26 -18.00
C LEU A 192 16.64 23.11 -19.26
N VAL A 193 17.80 22.97 -19.89
CA VAL A 193 18.07 23.56 -21.21
C VAL A 193 17.52 22.64 -22.30
N ILE A 194 16.37 23.02 -22.87
CA ILE A 194 15.74 22.33 -24.00
C ILE A 194 15.98 23.09 -25.32
N ASN A 195 15.97 22.39 -26.45
CA ASN A 195 16.06 23.02 -27.76
C ASN A 195 14.70 23.61 -28.17
N ALA A 196 14.71 24.69 -28.94
CA ALA A 196 13.49 25.36 -29.42
C ALA A 196 12.58 24.48 -30.32
N SER A 197 13.09 23.34 -30.80
CA SER A 197 12.32 22.34 -31.55
C SER A 197 11.58 21.33 -30.67
N GLU A 198 11.88 21.23 -29.37
CA GLU A 198 11.33 20.22 -28.46
C GLU A 198 9.94 20.58 -27.91
N ASN A 199 9.01 20.95 -28.80
CA ASN A 199 7.66 21.42 -28.47
C ASN A 199 6.87 20.46 -27.55
N THR A 200 7.05 19.14 -27.72
CA THR A 200 6.41 18.14 -26.84
C THR A 200 6.95 18.24 -25.41
N LEU A 201 8.25 18.40 -25.23
CA LEU A 201 8.88 18.55 -23.90
C LEU A 201 8.52 19.90 -23.27
N GLN A 202 8.49 20.99 -24.04
CA GLN A 202 7.99 22.27 -23.55
C GLN A 202 6.54 22.15 -23.06
N GLY A 203 5.67 21.48 -23.82
CA GLY A 203 4.29 21.22 -23.40
C GLY A 203 4.21 20.45 -22.08
N TRP A 204 5.06 19.44 -21.87
CA TRP A 204 5.15 18.70 -20.61
C TRP A 204 5.63 19.56 -19.42
N LEU A 205 6.59 20.46 -19.63
CA LEU A 205 7.06 21.40 -18.59
C LEU A 205 6.00 22.47 -18.27
N ASP A 206 5.27 22.95 -19.27
CA ASP A 206 4.13 23.84 -19.09
C ASP A 206 2.98 23.15 -18.33
N LEU A 207 2.75 21.85 -18.57
CA LEU A 207 1.76 21.05 -17.83
C LEU A 207 2.13 20.93 -16.36
N LEU A 208 3.42 20.68 -16.08
CA LEU A 208 3.96 20.65 -14.72
C LEU A 208 3.76 21.98 -13.99
N ASN A 209 3.96 23.10 -14.68
CA ASN A 209 3.74 24.44 -14.12
C ASN A 209 2.25 24.73 -13.90
N VAL A 210 1.37 24.37 -14.85
CA VAL A 210 -0.09 24.46 -14.71
C VAL A 210 -0.59 23.66 -13.52
N TRP A 211 -0.12 22.43 -13.35
CA TRP A 211 -0.47 21.61 -12.19
C TRP A 211 0.03 22.23 -10.89
N ARG A 212 1.32 22.58 -10.77
CA ARG A 212 1.89 23.18 -9.55
C ARG A 212 1.16 24.45 -9.11
N ALA A 213 0.70 25.28 -10.06
CA ALA A 213 -0.03 26.50 -9.77
C ALA A 213 -1.49 26.26 -9.33
N ASN A 214 -2.13 25.16 -9.74
CA ASN A 214 -3.57 24.94 -9.57
C ASN A 214 -3.94 23.67 -8.77
N ALA A 215 -3.00 22.82 -8.36
CA ALA A 215 -3.25 21.52 -7.71
C ALA A 215 -4.09 21.59 -6.40
N GLN A 216 -4.24 22.77 -5.81
CA GLN A 216 -5.05 23.00 -4.60
C GLN A 216 -6.55 23.28 -4.91
N ASP A 217 -6.90 23.58 -6.17
CA ASP A 217 -8.25 23.94 -6.60
C ASP A 217 -8.62 23.15 -7.87
N GLY A 218 -9.50 22.16 -7.72
CA GLY A 218 -9.89 21.25 -8.80
C GLY A 218 -10.59 21.94 -9.97
N GLU A 219 -11.36 23.01 -9.75
CA GLU A 219 -12.06 23.73 -10.83
C GLU A 219 -11.12 24.68 -11.57
N MET A 220 -10.21 25.38 -10.87
CA MET A 220 -9.14 26.13 -11.55
C MET A 220 -8.18 25.19 -12.30
N LEU A 221 -7.81 24.04 -11.72
CA LEU A 221 -7.00 23.03 -12.39
C LEU A 221 -7.69 22.52 -13.67
N LYS A 222 -8.99 22.22 -13.60
CA LYS A 222 -9.82 21.78 -14.73
C LYS A 222 -9.89 22.81 -15.86
N SER A 223 -10.02 24.09 -15.53
CA SER A 223 -9.94 25.17 -16.53
C SER A 223 -8.54 25.28 -17.13
N ALA A 224 -7.51 25.34 -16.29
CA ALA A 224 -6.12 25.53 -16.72
C ALA A 224 -5.58 24.34 -17.54
N LEU A 225 -6.01 23.11 -17.24
CA LEU A 225 -5.74 21.92 -18.06
C LEU A 225 -6.38 22.04 -19.44
N LYS A 226 -7.63 22.49 -19.55
CA LYS A 226 -8.31 22.69 -20.84
C LYS A 226 -7.61 23.77 -21.69
N ASP A 227 -7.16 24.85 -21.07
CA ASP A 227 -6.39 25.90 -21.74
C ASP A 227 -4.99 25.41 -22.15
N TRP A 228 -4.39 24.49 -21.39
CA TRP A 228 -3.14 23.83 -21.76
C TRP A 228 -3.33 22.83 -22.92
N GLN A 229 -4.36 21.99 -22.90
CA GLN A 229 -4.71 21.07 -23.99
C GLN A 229 -4.93 21.82 -25.31
N THR A 230 -5.55 23.00 -25.24
CA THR A 230 -5.78 23.88 -26.39
C THR A 230 -4.47 24.46 -26.96
N ARG A 231 -3.48 24.75 -26.10
CA ARG A 231 -2.15 25.25 -26.51
C ARG A 231 -1.25 24.14 -27.06
N TYR A 232 -1.38 22.91 -26.56
CA TYR A 232 -0.52 21.77 -26.91
C TYR A 232 -1.29 20.57 -27.50
N PRO A 233 -2.11 20.74 -28.57
CA PRO A 233 -3.03 19.69 -29.06
C PRO A 233 -2.33 18.45 -29.63
N GLN A 234 -1.02 18.52 -29.91
CA GLN A 234 -0.23 17.38 -30.37
C GLN A 234 0.51 16.63 -29.25
N ASN A 235 0.58 17.20 -28.03
CA ASN A 235 1.22 16.53 -26.91
C ASN A 235 0.43 15.27 -26.49
N PRO A 236 1.09 14.14 -26.18
CA PRO A 236 0.42 12.90 -25.74
C PRO A 236 -0.54 13.11 -24.57
N ALA A 237 -0.12 13.86 -23.55
CA ALA A 237 -0.94 14.18 -22.38
C ALA A 237 -2.15 15.07 -22.70
N ALA A 238 -2.18 15.73 -23.85
CA ALA A 238 -3.37 16.49 -24.29
C ALA A 238 -4.46 15.57 -24.86
N LYS A 239 -4.07 14.45 -25.47
CA LYS A 239 -4.96 13.44 -26.06
C LYS A 239 -5.48 12.48 -24.99
N THR A 240 -4.58 12.03 -24.11
CA THR A 240 -4.85 11.11 -23.00
C THR A 240 -4.12 11.63 -21.77
N LEU A 241 -4.85 12.26 -20.84
CA LEU A 241 -4.26 12.82 -19.62
C LEU A 241 -3.56 11.74 -18.79
N PRO A 242 -2.45 12.06 -18.11
CA PRO A 242 -1.87 11.20 -17.07
C PRO A 242 -2.92 10.82 -16.02
N THR A 243 -2.95 9.56 -15.60
CA THR A 243 -3.94 9.03 -14.64
C THR A 243 -4.03 9.88 -13.36
N PRO A 244 -2.92 10.33 -12.73
CA PRO A 244 -2.99 11.19 -11.56
C PRO A 244 -3.61 12.57 -11.82
N LEU A 245 -3.46 13.13 -13.03
CA LEU A 245 -4.07 14.42 -13.39
C LEU A 245 -5.57 14.29 -13.65
N SER A 246 -5.99 13.20 -14.30
CA SER A 246 -7.41 12.87 -14.47
C SER A 246 -8.11 12.73 -13.12
N GLN A 247 -7.48 12.05 -12.15
CA GLN A 247 -7.97 11.95 -10.78
C GLN A 247 -8.01 13.31 -10.07
N ALA A 248 -6.94 14.12 -10.17
CA ALA A 248 -6.89 15.44 -9.54
C ALA A 248 -7.92 16.43 -10.13
N GLN A 249 -8.24 16.34 -11.42
CA GLN A 249 -9.29 17.15 -12.07
C GLN A 249 -10.69 16.83 -11.55
N ASN A 250 -10.90 15.61 -11.04
CA ASN A 250 -12.15 15.16 -10.41
C ASN A 250 -12.18 15.39 -8.89
N PHE A 251 -11.12 15.95 -8.30
CA PHE A 251 -11.07 16.27 -6.88
C PHE A 251 -12.01 17.44 -6.54
N THR A 252 -13.05 17.15 -5.78
CA THR A 252 -13.86 18.16 -5.10
C THR A 252 -13.40 18.29 -3.65
N LYS A 253 -13.24 19.52 -3.14
CA LYS A 253 -12.85 19.75 -1.74
C LYS A 253 -13.88 19.12 -0.79
N ALA A 254 -13.44 18.30 0.16
CA ALA A 254 -14.33 17.63 1.10
C ALA A 254 -15.13 18.65 1.90
N SER A 255 -16.46 18.52 1.91
CA SER A 255 -17.34 19.27 2.80
C SER A 255 -17.94 18.35 3.87
N THR A 256 -18.05 18.86 5.08
CA THR A 256 -18.65 18.15 6.21
C THR A 256 -20.17 18.34 6.28
N SER A 257 -20.78 19.11 5.36
CA SER A 257 -22.23 19.34 5.33
C SER A 257 -23.04 18.05 5.22
N THR A 258 -22.59 17.09 4.40
CA THR A 258 -23.23 15.79 4.19
C THR A 258 -22.16 14.71 4.12
N ILE A 259 -22.15 13.83 5.13
CA ILE A 259 -21.22 12.71 5.27
C ILE A 259 -21.99 11.39 5.14
N ALA A 260 -21.47 10.48 4.32
CA ALA A 260 -21.95 9.10 4.23
C ALA A 260 -21.11 8.17 5.12
N LEU A 261 -21.72 7.56 6.14
CA LEU A 261 -21.07 6.60 7.03
C LEU A 261 -21.36 5.17 6.54
N LEU A 262 -20.34 4.50 6.01
CA LEU A 262 -20.44 3.20 5.35
C LEU A 262 -19.89 2.09 6.27
N LEU A 263 -20.80 1.33 6.88
CA LEU A 263 -20.47 0.29 7.85
C LEU A 263 -21.21 -1.03 7.54
N PRO A 264 -20.70 -2.20 7.97
CA PRO A 264 -21.41 -3.47 7.81
C PRO A 264 -22.43 -3.62 8.95
N LEU A 265 -23.69 -3.28 8.70
CA LEU A 265 -24.74 -3.22 9.73
C LEU A 265 -25.40 -4.58 10.01
N ASN A 266 -25.05 -5.62 9.27
CA ASN A 266 -25.55 -6.99 9.47
C ASN A 266 -24.41 -8.02 9.52
N GLY A 267 -24.71 -9.21 10.04
CA GLY A 267 -23.79 -10.35 10.10
C GLY A 267 -22.71 -10.22 11.18
N GLN A 268 -21.64 -11.01 11.06
CA GLN A 268 -20.60 -11.13 12.10
C GLN A 268 -19.87 -9.81 12.42
N ALA A 269 -19.83 -8.86 11.47
CA ALA A 269 -19.14 -7.58 11.64
C ALA A 269 -19.99 -6.49 12.33
N GLN A 270 -21.30 -6.73 12.54
CA GLN A 270 -22.23 -5.74 13.09
C GLN A 270 -21.80 -5.20 14.45
N VAL A 271 -21.27 -6.05 15.34
CA VAL A 271 -20.83 -5.61 16.69
C VAL A 271 -19.67 -4.60 16.62
N PHE A 272 -18.78 -4.75 15.63
CA PHE A 272 -17.66 -3.83 15.39
C PHE A 272 -18.15 -2.52 14.76
N ALA A 273 -19.09 -2.61 13.80
CA ALA A 273 -19.76 -1.46 13.20
C ALA A 273 -20.47 -0.59 14.25
N SER A 274 -21.28 -1.20 15.11
CA SER A 274 -22.02 -0.50 16.17
C SER A 274 -21.11 0.24 17.15
N ALA A 275 -19.93 -0.31 17.48
CA ALA A 275 -18.96 0.37 18.34
C ALA A 275 -18.40 1.63 17.67
N ILE A 276 -18.01 1.54 16.39
CA ILE A 276 -17.52 2.67 15.58
C ILE A 276 -18.62 3.72 15.41
N GLU A 277 -19.83 3.32 15.01
CA GLU A 277 -20.96 4.21 14.81
C GLU A 277 -21.30 4.99 16.10
N LYS A 278 -21.30 4.31 17.25
CA LYS A 278 -21.51 4.96 18.54
C LYS A 278 -20.43 6.01 18.83
N GLY A 279 -19.16 5.69 18.59
CA GLY A 279 -18.05 6.64 18.79
C GLY A 279 -18.15 7.86 17.89
N PHE A 280 -18.47 7.64 16.62
CA PHE A 280 -18.64 8.68 15.61
C PHE A 280 -19.79 9.64 15.95
N ASN A 281 -20.93 9.08 16.36
CA ASN A 281 -22.11 9.86 16.75
C ASN A 281 -21.92 10.59 18.11
N ASP A 282 -21.28 9.95 19.11
CA ASP A 282 -20.95 10.61 20.38
C ASP A 282 -20.02 11.81 20.16
N ALA A 283 -19.05 11.69 19.25
CA ALA A 283 -18.12 12.77 18.88
C ALA A 283 -18.82 13.91 18.12
N LYS A 284 -19.64 13.59 17.11
CA LYS A 284 -20.48 14.55 16.37
C LYS A 284 -21.37 15.38 17.29
N ASN A 285 -21.96 14.74 18.29
CA ASN A 285 -22.90 15.35 19.23
C ASN A 285 -22.20 16.09 20.40
N GLY A 286 -20.86 16.13 20.44
CA GLY A 286 -20.11 16.76 21.53
C GLY A 286 -20.20 16.02 22.88
N ALA A 287 -20.70 14.78 22.90
CA ALA A 287 -21.03 14.04 24.12
C ALA A 287 -19.80 13.53 24.90
N LEU A 288 -18.59 13.65 24.33
CA LEU A 288 -17.33 13.12 24.87
C LEU A 288 -17.01 13.64 26.29
N ASN A 289 -17.42 14.87 26.61
CA ASN A 289 -17.14 15.55 27.88
C ASN A 289 -18.37 15.73 28.78
N ALA A 290 -19.54 15.22 28.40
CA ALA A 290 -20.73 15.27 29.26
C ALA A 290 -20.53 14.46 30.54
N ALA A 291 -21.15 14.84 31.66
CA ALA A 291 -21.24 13.97 32.83
C ALA A 291 -22.17 12.76 32.54
N PRO A 292 -22.05 11.62 33.25
CA PRO A 292 -23.04 10.55 33.16
C PRO A 292 -24.42 11.09 33.54
N GLN A 293 -25.35 11.15 32.57
CA GLN A 293 -26.76 11.35 32.88
C GLN A 293 -27.23 10.14 33.67
N PRO A 294 -27.83 10.31 34.88
CA PRO A 294 -28.43 9.19 35.57
C PRO A 294 -29.56 8.63 34.70
N THR A 295 -29.49 7.34 34.38
CA THR A 295 -30.57 6.64 33.68
C THR A 295 -31.85 6.80 34.49
N ALA A 296 -32.85 7.48 33.92
CA ALA A 296 -34.18 7.52 34.52
C ALA A 296 -34.65 6.07 34.75
N PRO A 297 -35.06 5.70 35.97
CA PRO A 297 -35.44 4.33 36.25
C PRO A 297 -36.63 3.95 35.38
N THR A 298 -36.49 2.85 34.64
CA THR A 298 -37.55 2.29 33.81
C THR A 298 -38.75 2.01 34.70
N THR A 299 -39.81 2.82 34.58
CA THR A 299 -41.06 2.57 35.30
C THR A 299 -41.64 1.25 34.81
N ALA A 300 -41.46 0.19 35.60
CA ALA A 300 -42.04 -1.11 35.34
C ALA A 300 -43.56 -0.95 35.25
N GLN A 301 -44.09 -1.19 34.05
CA GLN A 301 -45.51 -1.14 33.76
C GLN A 301 -46.20 -2.28 34.54
N PRO A 302 -47.11 -2.01 35.50
CA PRO A 302 -47.72 -3.07 36.29
C PRO A 302 -48.59 -3.94 35.40
N ALA A 303 -48.40 -5.26 35.47
CA ALA A 303 -49.27 -6.22 34.80
C ALA A 303 -50.71 -6.08 35.32
N ALA A 304 -51.68 -6.15 34.42
CA ALA A 304 -53.09 -6.04 34.77
C ALA A 304 -53.54 -7.22 35.64
N ALA A 305 -53.97 -6.93 36.87
CA ALA A 305 -54.71 -7.84 37.73
C ALA A 305 -56.10 -7.26 37.99
N THR A 306 -57.13 -8.03 37.65
CA THR A 306 -58.54 -7.71 37.86
C THR A 306 -58.91 -7.73 39.34
N GLY A 307 -59.56 -6.66 39.85
CA GLY A 307 -60.00 -6.59 41.24
C GLY A 307 -60.90 -5.37 41.54
N ALA A 308 -62.15 -5.64 41.93
CA ALA A 308 -63.27 -4.71 42.04
C ALA A 308 -63.12 -3.49 42.99
N GLN A 309 -63.86 -2.42 42.65
CA GLN A 309 -64.41 -1.40 43.57
C GLN A 309 -65.45 -2.04 44.54
N PRO A 310 -65.77 -1.46 45.73
CA PRO A 310 -66.10 -0.03 45.91
C PRO A 310 -65.64 0.66 47.22
N ALA A 311 -65.91 1.98 47.29
CA ALA A 311 -65.79 2.88 48.45
C ALA A 311 -67.13 2.88 49.28
N PRO A 312 -67.41 3.79 50.26
CA PRO A 312 -66.63 4.92 50.82
C PRO A 312 -66.71 5.10 52.38
N THR A 313 -66.07 6.15 52.91
CA THR A 313 -66.30 6.96 54.16
C THR A 313 -64.93 7.48 54.68
N GLY A 314 -64.75 8.68 55.27
CA GLY A 314 -65.62 9.84 55.44
C GLY A 314 -64.84 11.11 55.89
N ALA A 315 -65.55 12.24 55.90
CA ALA A 315 -65.38 13.52 56.62
C ALA A 315 -64.47 13.57 57.89
N ALA A 316 -63.93 14.71 58.37
CA ALA A 316 -63.84 16.11 57.89
C ALA A 316 -62.95 16.97 58.84
N ASN A 317 -62.79 18.29 58.53
CA ASN A 317 -62.30 19.41 59.38
C ASN A 317 -60.78 19.40 59.68
N ALA A 318 -59.94 20.42 59.46
CA ALA A 318 -59.93 21.90 59.68
C ALA A 318 -58.54 22.18 60.34
N VAL A 319 -57.87 23.35 60.35
CA VAL A 319 -58.28 24.76 60.41
C VAL A 319 -57.15 25.68 59.89
N VAL A 320 -57.48 26.65 59.02
CA VAL A 320 -57.11 28.10 58.98
C VAL A 320 -55.65 28.60 59.22
N SER A 321 -55.16 29.43 58.28
CA SER A 321 -53.93 30.26 58.26
C SER A 321 -54.03 31.56 59.12
N PRO A 322 -53.01 32.45 59.30
CA PRO A 322 -52.45 33.30 58.22
C PRO A 322 -50.95 33.71 58.37
N ALA A 323 -50.50 34.61 57.48
CA ALA A 323 -49.12 35.11 57.36
C ALA A 323 -48.75 36.26 58.32
N ALA A 324 -47.45 36.49 58.56
CA ALA A 324 -46.75 37.77 58.29
C ALA A 324 -45.31 37.83 58.87
N ALA A 325 -44.55 38.84 58.40
CA ALA A 325 -43.35 39.45 58.97
C ALA A 325 -41.98 38.76 58.73
N SER A 326 -41.16 39.43 57.92
CA SER A 326 -39.74 39.20 57.67
C SER A 326 -38.88 39.78 58.80
N ILE A 327 -37.73 39.16 59.10
CA ILE A 327 -36.58 39.82 59.72
C ILE A 327 -35.28 39.21 59.18
N THR A 328 -34.45 40.06 58.59
CA THR A 328 -33.08 39.76 58.16
C THR A 328 -32.09 40.02 59.30
N PRO A 329 -31.04 39.20 59.40
CA PRO A 329 -29.71 39.69 59.75
C PRO A 329 -28.90 39.89 58.46
N ALA A 330 -28.16 40.99 58.37
CA ALA A 330 -27.24 41.23 57.27
C ALA A 330 -25.89 40.58 57.56
N GLU A 331 -25.37 39.80 56.62
CA GLU A 331 -23.96 39.41 56.57
C GLU A 331 -23.34 39.79 55.22
N SER A 332 -22.06 40.13 55.25
CA SER A 332 -21.35 40.88 54.21
C SER A 332 -21.15 40.13 52.89
N PRO A 333 -21.17 40.82 51.73
CA PRO A 333 -21.00 40.18 50.42
C PRO A 333 -19.55 39.71 50.20
N GLN A 334 -19.33 38.39 50.21
CA GLN A 334 -18.19 37.82 49.51
C GLN A 334 -18.38 38.00 47.99
N PRO A 335 -17.30 38.21 47.20
CA PRO A 335 -17.41 38.26 45.75
C PRO A 335 -17.95 36.93 45.23
N ALA A 336 -19.13 36.97 44.59
CA ALA A 336 -19.66 35.83 43.89
C ALA A 336 -18.71 35.48 42.74
N ALA A 337 -17.91 34.42 42.92
CA ALA A 337 -17.19 33.81 41.83
C ALA A 337 -18.24 33.37 40.80
N GLN A 338 -18.25 34.04 39.65
CA GLN A 338 -19.11 33.64 38.54
C GLN A 338 -18.78 32.20 38.20
N GLN A 339 -19.69 31.28 38.52
CA GLN A 339 -19.63 29.91 38.04
C GLN A 339 -19.77 29.98 36.52
N GLN A 340 -18.63 30.01 35.83
CA GLN A 340 -18.57 29.84 34.39
C GLN A 340 -19.21 28.49 34.09
N GLN A 341 -20.42 28.52 33.53
CA GLN A 341 -21.03 27.33 32.95
C GLN A 341 -20.00 26.72 31.99
N PRO A 342 -19.65 25.43 32.11
CA PRO A 342 -18.81 24.78 31.13
C PRO A 342 -19.45 24.98 29.76
N ALA A 343 -18.71 25.60 28.84
CA ALA A 343 -19.21 25.85 27.50
C ALA A 343 -19.66 24.53 26.88
N SER A 344 -20.95 24.44 26.53
CA SER A 344 -21.47 23.29 25.79
C SER A 344 -20.66 23.14 24.50
N ALA A 345 -20.04 21.98 24.31
CA ALA A 345 -19.27 21.70 23.10
C ALA A 345 -20.14 21.95 21.86
N PRO A 346 -19.62 22.59 20.79
CA PRO A 346 -20.42 22.93 19.63
C PRO A 346 -20.90 21.65 18.93
N SER A 347 -22.21 21.42 18.94
CA SER A 347 -22.85 20.35 18.19
C SER A 347 -22.78 20.66 16.69
N SER A 348 -22.30 19.69 15.89
CA SER A 348 -22.10 19.91 14.46
C SER A 348 -23.41 19.85 13.68
N SER A 349 -23.60 20.79 12.75
CA SER A 349 -24.72 20.82 11.80
C SER A 349 -24.58 19.83 10.63
N ALA A 350 -23.53 19.01 10.61
CA ALA A 350 -23.30 17.99 9.59
C ALA A 350 -24.45 16.98 9.52
N GLN A 351 -25.01 16.77 8.33
CA GLN A 351 -25.92 15.65 8.08
C GLN A 351 -25.07 14.39 7.91
N VAL A 352 -25.39 13.34 8.67
CA VAL A 352 -24.74 12.02 8.53
C VAL A 352 -25.82 11.04 8.10
N LYS A 353 -25.62 10.38 6.97
CA LYS A 353 -26.46 9.28 6.50
C LYS A 353 -25.67 7.98 6.64
N VAL A 354 -26.25 6.97 7.27
CA VAL A 354 -25.59 5.66 7.47
C VAL A 354 -26.05 4.70 6.37
N TYR A 355 -25.11 3.99 5.75
CA TYR A 355 -25.36 3.03 4.69
C TYR A 355 -24.80 1.66 5.06
N ASP A 356 -25.60 0.61 4.87
CA ASP A 356 -25.19 -0.76 5.10
C ASP A 356 -24.38 -1.33 3.92
N THR A 357 -23.10 -1.57 4.17
CA THR A 357 -22.16 -2.19 3.21
C THR A 357 -22.22 -3.71 3.16
N SER A 358 -23.12 -4.34 3.93
CA SER A 358 -23.35 -5.79 3.91
C SER A 358 -24.57 -6.23 3.07
N SER A 359 -25.50 -5.32 2.78
CA SER A 359 -26.71 -5.60 1.99
C SER A 359 -26.56 -5.42 0.48
N GLN A 360 -25.58 -4.64 0.01
CA GLN A 360 -25.39 -4.32 -1.41
C GLN A 360 -23.89 -4.23 -1.79
N PRO A 361 -23.52 -4.46 -3.07
CA PRO A 361 -22.16 -4.22 -3.56
C PRO A 361 -21.71 -2.78 -3.31
N ILE A 362 -20.48 -2.61 -2.84
CA ILE A 362 -19.96 -1.31 -2.37
C ILE A 362 -20.04 -0.21 -3.43
N GLN A 363 -19.89 -0.54 -4.72
CA GLN A 363 -20.00 0.42 -5.83
C GLN A 363 -21.41 1.04 -5.92
N GLN A 364 -22.47 0.26 -5.65
CA GLN A 364 -23.85 0.76 -5.63
C GLN A 364 -24.07 1.67 -4.43
N VAL A 365 -23.54 1.30 -3.25
CA VAL A 365 -23.62 2.12 -2.04
C VAL A 365 -22.90 3.46 -2.22
N MET A 366 -21.73 3.47 -2.86
CA MET A 366 -20.99 4.70 -3.19
C MET A 366 -21.74 5.59 -4.19
N GLN A 367 -22.37 5.00 -5.21
CA GLN A 367 -23.21 5.74 -6.16
C GLN A 367 -24.45 6.34 -5.48
N GLN A 368 -25.11 5.61 -4.58
CA GLN A 368 -26.24 6.13 -3.82
C GLN A 368 -25.80 7.29 -2.90
N ALA A 369 -24.68 7.15 -2.19
CA ALA A 369 -24.12 8.21 -1.35
C ALA A 369 -23.82 9.49 -2.16
N GLN A 370 -23.30 9.35 -3.39
CA GLN A 370 -23.08 10.48 -4.30
C GLN A 370 -24.39 11.14 -4.75
N GLN A 371 -25.41 10.36 -5.14
CA GLN A 371 -26.74 10.87 -5.52
C GLN A 371 -27.43 11.59 -4.35
N ASP A 372 -27.22 11.07 -3.14
CA ASP A 372 -27.73 11.60 -1.88
C ASP A 372 -27.06 12.90 -1.41
N GLY A 373 -26.09 13.42 -2.18
CA GLY A 373 -25.38 14.66 -1.93
C GLY A 373 -24.22 14.57 -0.94
N ALA A 374 -23.71 13.37 -0.63
CA ALA A 374 -22.50 13.24 0.18
C ALA A 374 -21.28 13.74 -0.59
N THR A 375 -20.39 14.48 0.09
CA THR A 375 -19.10 14.93 -0.48
C THR A 375 -17.88 14.32 0.23
N LEU A 376 -18.15 13.64 1.35
CA LEU A 376 -17.20 12.88 2.14
C LEU A 376 -17.86 11.57 2.59
N VAL A 377 -17.12 10.48 2.43
CA VAL A 377 -17.46 9.12 2.88
C VAL A 377 -16.54 8.78 4.03
N VAL A 378 -17.09 8.18 5.09
CA VAL A 378 -16.35 7.57 6.18
C VAL A 378 -16.67 6.08 6.18
N GLY A 379 -15.65 5.24 6.04
CA GLY A 379 -15.78 3.84 5.65
C GLY A 379 -15.41 3.62 4.17
N PRO A 380 -15.52 2.38 3.65
CA PRO A 380 -15.99 1.19 4.34
C PRO A 380 -15.00 0.63 5.38
N LEU A 381 -15.46 -0.34 6.18
CA LEU A 381 -14.68 -1.02 7.23
C LEU A 381 -14.07 -2.36 6.77
N LEU A 382 -14.78 -3.12 5.94
CA LEU A 382 -14.31 -4.44 5.49
C LEU A 382 -13.26 -4.29 4.38
N LYS A 383 -12.18 -5.06 4.48
CA LYS A 383 -10.97 -4.92 3.65
C LYS A 383 -11.26 -5.05 2.15
N ASN A 384 -12.07 -6.05 1.77
CA ASN A 384 -12.54 -6.25 0.41
C ASN A 384 -13.31 -5.03 -0.15
N ASN A 385 -14.11 -4.37 0.69
CA ASN A 385 -14.85 -3.17 0.30
C ASN A 385 -13.90 -1.96 0.18
N VAL A 386 -12.87 -1.85 1.03
CA VAL A 386 -11.83 -0.81 0.92
C VAL A 386 -11.00 -0.98 -0.36
N GLU A 387 -10.58 -2.21 -0.67
CA GLU A 387 -9.87 -2.54 -1.92
C GLU A 387 -10.72 -2.23 -3.15
N ALA A 388 -12.00 -2.60 -3.13
CA ALA A 388 -12.95 -2.29 -4.20
C ALA A 388 -13.19 -0.78 -4.38
N VAL A 389 -13.20 0.01 -3.30
CA VAL A 389 -13.31 1.48 -3.38
C VAL A 389 -12.01 2.10 -3.90
N ALA A 390 -10.84 1.66 -3.41
CA ALA A 390 -9.54 2.14 -3.89
C ALA A 390 -9.38 1.90 -5.40
N ASN A 391 -9.80 0.75 -5.92
CA ASN A 391 -9.76 0.43 -7.34
C ASN A 391 -10.83 1.17 -8.20
N SER A 392 -11.81 1.85 -7.59
CA SER A 392 -12.99 2.36 -8.32
C SER A 392 -12.87 3.77 -8.92
N GLN A 393 -11.78 4.49 -8.65
CA GLN A 393 -11.58 5.89 -9.07
C GLN A 393 -12.80 6.81 -8.76
N THR A 394 -13.36 6.67 -7.56
CA THR A 394 -14.51 7.47 -7.11
C THR A 394 -14.18 8.97 -7.07
N PRO A 395 -15.13 9.88 -7.39
CA PRO A 395 -14.95 11.33 -7.22
C PRO A 395 -15.23 11.82 -5.78
N LEU A 396 -15.76 10.95 -4.90
CA LEU A 396 -16.02 11.29 -3.51
C LEU A 396 -14.73 11.30 -2.69
N ASN A 397 -14.63 12.17 -1.69
CA ASN A 397 -13.58 12.03 -0.68
C ASN A 397 -13.90 10.84 0.21
N VAL A 398 -12.90 10.00 0.53
CA VAL A 398 -13.09 8.76 1.30
C VAL A 398 -12.07 8.67 2.43
N LEU A 399 -12.56 8.64 3.66
CA LEU A 399 -11.81 8.18 4.83
C LEU A 399 -12.16 6.71 5.08
N ALA A 400 -11.44 5.79 4.45
CA ALA A 400 -11.61 4.36 4.64
C ALA A 400 -11.24 3.97 6.08
N LEU A 401 -12.03 3.08 6.71
CA LEU A 401 -11.81 2.62 8.08
C LEU A 401 -10.99 1.32 8.13
N ASN A 402 -10.17 1.10 7.09
CA ASN A 402 -9.22 0.01 6.99
C ASN A 402 -8.18 0.37 5.91
N ALA A 403 -7.17 -0.50 5.73
CA ALA A 403 -6.18 -0.37 4.67
C ALA A 403 -6.19 -1.62 3.75
N PRO A 404 -6.03 -1.46 2.42
CA PRO A 404 -5.84 -2.57 1.48
C PRO A 404 -4.46 -3.22 1.67
N GLU A 405 -4.22 -4.41 1.11
CA GLU A 405 -2.86 -5.01 1.15
C GLU A 405 -1.83 -4.25 0.32
N GLN A 406 -2.29 -3.59 -0.74
CA GLN A 406 -1.48 -2.74 -1.60
C GLN A 406 -2.07 -1.34 -1.52
N ILE A 407 -1.38 -0.44 -0.82
CA ILE A 407 -1.75 0.97 -0.74
C ILE A 407 -1.62 1.60 -2.14
N GLN A 408 -2.66 2.31 -2.57
CA GLN A 408 -2.65 3.11 -3.78
C GLN A 408 -2.85 4.57 -3.40
N ASN A 409 -2.00 5.47 -3.91
CA ASN A 409 -2.13 6.90 -3.65
C ASN A 409 -3.18 7.52 -4.58
N HIS A 410 -4.38 7.77 -4.03
CA HIS A 410 -5.44 8.50 -4.72
C HIS A 410 -5.63 9.88 -4.06
N PRO A 411 -5.83 10.98 -4.83
CA PRO A 411 -5.90 12.34 -4.27
C PRO A 411 -6.98 12.48 -3.18
N ASN A 412 -8.09 11.75 -3.36
CA ASN A 412 -9.32 11.82 -2.56
C ASN A 412 -9.53 10.64 -1.58
N VAL A 413 -8.55 9.75 -1.38
CA VAL A 413 -8.69 8.60 -0.44
C VAL A 413 -7.65 8.67 0.67
N CYS A 414 -8.08 8.39 1.89
CA CYS A 414 -7.25 8.21 3.08
C CYS A 414 -7.61 6.90 3.78
N TYR A 415 -6.62 6.25 4.39
CA TYR A 415 -6.76 4.96 5.06
C TYR A 415 -6.49 5.11 6.55
N PHE A 416 -7.53 4.98 7.37
CA PHE A 416 -7.42 4.98 8.83
C PHE A 416 -7.73 3.59 9.37
N ALA A 417 -6.72 2.92 9.92
CA ALA A 417 -6.83 1.58 10.47
C ALA A 417 -6.26 1.52 11.89
N LEU A 418 -6.83 0.65 12.72
CA LEU A 418 -6.17 0.19 13.95
C LEU A 418 -5.25 -0.99 13.62
N SER A 419 -4.32 -0.81 12.67
CA SER A 419 -3.52 -1.92 12.17
C SER A 419 -2.43 -2.32 13.17
N PRO A 420 -2.12 -3.62 13.32
CA PRO A 420 -0.98 -4.10 14.09
C PRO A 420 0.35 -3.76 13.41
N GLU A 421 0.34 -3.50 12.09
CA GLU A 421 1.49 -3.03 11.33
C GLU A 421 1.90 -1.59 11.75
N ASP A 422 0.95 -0.69 11.98
CA ASP A 422 1.23 0.68 12.47
C ASP A 422 1.74 0.67 13.92
N GLU A 423 1.16 -0.18 14.77
CA GLU A 423 1.64 -0.39 16.14
C GLU A 423 3.07 -0.97 16.15
N ALA A 424 3.43 -1.81 15.18
CA ALA A 424 4.79 -2.31 15.01
C ALA A 424 5.78 -1.23 14.53
N ARG A 425 5.33 -0.25 13.72
CA ARG A 425 6.14 0.93 13.36
C ARG A 425 6.36 1.84 14.57
N ASP A 426 5.32 2.11 15.36
CA ASP A 426 5.40 2.89 16.60
C ASP A 426 6.36 2.25 17.62
N ALA A 427 6.29 0.92 17.78
CA ALA A 427 7.24 0.17 18.60
C ALA A 427 8.69 0.31 18.12
N ALA A 428 8.93 0.31 16.80
CA ALA A 428 10.26 0.56 16.25
C ALA A 428 10.79 1.96 16.63
N HIS A 429 9.95 3.00 16.57
CA HIS A 429 10.32 4.34 17.04
C HIS A 429 10.60 4.38 18.55
N HIS A 430 9.66 3.90 19.37
CA HIS A 430 9.78 3.93 20.83
C HIS A 430 11.02 3.19 21.36
N MET A 431 11.30 2.01 20.81
CA MET A 431 12.51 1.25 21.15
C MET A 431 13.79 1.94 20.66
N TRP A 432 13.76 2.58 19.49
CA TRP A 432 14.91 3.31 18.95
C TRP A 432 15.26 4.54 19.79
N ASP A 433 14.25 5.28 20.23
CA ASP A 433 14.37 6.48 21.06
C ASP A 433 14.85 6.14 22.48
N GLN A 434 14.45 4.98 23.03
CA GLN A 434 15.05 4.39 24.24
C GLN A 434 16.44 3.75 24.00
N GLY A 435 17.08 4.03 22.87
CA GLY A 435 18.47 3.67 22.59
C GLY A 435 18.73 2.20 22.23
N LYS A 436 17.68 1.40 21.96
CA LYS A 436 17.82 -0.01 21.58
C LYS A 436 18.36 -0.15 20.16
N ARG A 437 19.20 -1.16 19.90
CA ARG A 437 19.91 -1.37 18.63
C ARG A 437 19.91 -2.83 18.16
N GLN A 438 19.61 -3.80 19.03
CA GLN A 438 19.56 -5.24 18.72
C GLN A 438 18.22 -5.88 19.17
N PRO A 439 17.08 -5.49 18.55
CA PRO A 439 15.77 -6.00 18.93
C PRO A 439 15.51 -7.41 18.41
N LEU A 440 14.81 -8.20 19.23
CA LEU A 440 14.21 -9.48 18.86
C LEU A 440 12.68 -9.36 18.79
N LEU A 441 12.09 -9.75 17.68
CA LEU A 441 10.65 -9.85 17.51
C LEU A 441 10.17 -11.26 17.86
N LEU A 442 9.28 -11.35 18.86
CA LEU A 442 8.52 -12.55 19.21
C LEU A 442 7.09 -12.42 18.70
N VAL A 443 6.77 -13.12 17.61
CA VAL A 443 5.45 -13.06 16.97
C VAL A 443 4.93 -14.48 16.66
N PRO A 444 3.61 -14.69 16.52
CA PRO A 444 3.07 -16.00 16.17
C PRO A 444 3.53 -16.46 14.77
N ARG A 445 3.56 -17.78 14.58
CA ARG A 445 3.77 -18.43 13.28
C ARG A 445 2.52 -18.32 12.40
N SER A 446 2.23 -17.13 11.89
CA SER A 446 1.09 -16.85 10.99
C SER A 446 1.36 -15.65 10.09
N SER A 447 0.55 -15.50 9.03
CA SER A 447 0.63 -14.36 8.10
C SER A 447 0.43 -12.99 8.78
N PHE A 448 -0.32 -12.94 9.89
CA PHE A 448 -0.38 -11.77 10.77
C PHE A 448 1.00 -11.42 11.35
N GLY A 449 1.73 -12.42 11.86
CA GLY A 449 3.08 -12.23 12.39
C GLY A 449 4.07 -11.79 11.31
N ASP A 450 3.91 -12.28 10.08
CA ASP A 450 4.76 -11.90 8.94
C ASP A 450 4.62 -10.42 8.58
N ARG A 451 3.39 -9.89 8.51
CA ARG A 451 3.16 -8.48 8.21
C ARG A 451 3.67 -7.56 9.33
N VAL A 452 3.46 -7.94 10.59
CA VAL A 452 4.00 -7.23 11.77
C VAL A 452 5.53 -7.17 11.73
N VAL A 453 6.20 -8.29 11.45
CA VAL A 453 7.66 -8.36 11.35
C VAL A 453 8.18 -7.49 10.20
N ASN A 454 7.54 -7.56 9.03
CA ASN A 454 7.91 -6.75 7.88
C ASN A 454 7.73 -5.25 8.15
N ALA A 455 6.63 -4.84 8.78
CA ALA A 455 6.36 -3.45 9.12
C ALA A 455 7.40 -2.87 10.11
N PHE A 456 7.69 -3.60 11.19
CA PHE A 456 8.74 -3.21 12.15
C PHE A 456 10.11 -3.14 11.47
N ALA A 457 10.51 -4.19 10.73
CA ALA A 457 11.84 -4.27 10.15
C ALA A 457 12.10 -3.21 9.07
N GLN A 458 11.09 -2.88 8.27
CA GLN A 458 11.15 -1.77 7.31
C GLN A 458 11.35 -0.42 8.03
N GLU A 459 10.61 -0.16 9.11
CA GLU A 459 10.73 1.10 9.86
C GLU A 459 12.06 1.19 10.61
N TRP A 460 12.48 0.10 11.25
CA TRP A 460 13.77 0.00 11.95
C TRP A 460 14.96 0.29 11.03
N GLN A 461 14.90 -0.17 9.77
CA GLN A 461 15.92 0.15 8.77
C GLN A 461 15.90 1.62 8.32
N LYS A 462 14.72 2.25 8.20
CA LYS A 462 14.64 3.70 7.91
C LYS A 462 15.25 4.55 9.03
N LEU A 463 15.16 4.09 10.27
CA LEU A 463 15.81 4.70 11.43
C LEU A 463 17.35 4.52 11.43
N GLY A 464 17.89 3.70 10.53
CA GLY A 464 19.33 3.38 10.45
C GLY A 464 19.74 2.12 11.22
N GLY A 465 18.77 1.31 11.67
CA GLY A 465 19.02 0.01 12.29
C GLY A 465 19.44 -1.07 11.30
N GLY A 466 20.19 -2.06 11.79
CA GLY A 466 20.48 -3.30 11.04
C GLY A 466 19.24 -4.19 10.91
N ALA A 467 19.37 -5.35 10.25
CA ALA A 467 18.29 -6.34 10.20
C ALA A 467 17.94 -6.81 11.62
N PRO A 468 16.70 -6.60 12.12
CA PRO A 468 16.31 -7.06 13.44
C PRO A 468 16.20 -8.59 13.46
N LEU A 469 16.24 -9.20 14.64
CA LEU A 469 16.09 -10.65 14.78
C LEU A 469 14.60 -11.00 14.91
N GLN A 470 14.18 -12.15 14.39
CA GLN A 470 12.83 -12.70 14.63
C GLN A 470 12.88 -14.13 15.18
N GLN A 471 11.98 -14.43 16.12
CA GLN A 471 11.70 -15.79 16.58
C GLN A 471 10.18 -16.00 16.61
N ARG A 472 9.72 -17.10 16.00
CA ARG A 472 8.29 -17.42 15.87
C ARG A 472 7.84 -18.42 16.93
N PHE A 473 6.72 -18.13 17.60
CA PHE A 473 6.11 -19.04 18.56
C PHE A 473 4.84 -19.72 17.99
N GLY A 474 4.50 -20.88 18.56
CA GLY A 474 3.34 -21.69 18.19
C GLY A 474 2.10 -21.38 19.04
N SER A 475 1.22 -22.35 19.19
CA SER A 475 0.04 -22.28 20.06
C SER A 475 0.39 -22.18 21.56
N THR A 476 -0.58 -21.79 22.39
CA THR A 476 -0.46 -21.83 23.87
C THR A 476 -0.17 -23.24 24.40
N ALA A 477 -0.61 -24.30 23.71
CA ALA A 477 -0.27 -25.68 24.04
C ALA A 477 1.21 -25.99 23.78
N GLU A 478 1.75 -25.56 22.63
CA GLU A 478 3.19 -25.65 22.33
C GLU A 478 4.04 -24.82 23.31
N LEU A 479 3.58 -23.63 23.71
CA LEU A 479 4.26 -22.82 24.74
C LEU A 479 4.32 -23.55 26.09
N LYS A 480 3.21 -24.14 26.54
CA LYS A 480 3.16 -24.96 27.78
C LYS A 480 4.08 -26.18 27.70
N GLN A 481 4.14 -26.87 26.56
CA GLN A 481 5.07 -27.98 26.34
C GLN A 481 6.54 -27.49 26.28
N GLY A 482 6.77 -26.30 25.74
CA GLY A 482 8.07 -25.62 25.65
C GLY A 482 8.67 -25.27 27.02
N ILE A 483 7.83 -24.97 28.02
CA ILE A 483 8.25 -24.76 29.41
C ILE A 483 8.87 -26.04 29.98
N ASN A 484 8.18 -27.19 29.82
CA ASN A 484 8.61 -28.47 30.39
C ASN A 484 9.81 -29.10 29.68
N SER A 485 10.05 -28.73 28.42
CA SER A 485 11.11 -29.32 27.56
C SER A 485 12.33 -28.43 27.36
N GLY A 486 12.29 -27.17 27.80
CA GLY A 486 13.34 -26.18 27.54
C GLY A 486 13.45 -25.73 26.06
N ALA A 487 12.65 -26.31 25.16
CA ALA A 487 12.66 -26.05 23.72
C ALA A 487 11.85 -24.80 23.28
N GLY A 488 11.37 -24.01 24.25
CA GLY A 488 10.63 -22.76 24.00
C GLY A 488 11.51 -21.55 23.69
N ILE A 489 10.98 -20.34 23.93
CA ILE A 489 11.59 -19.03 23.59
C ILE A 489 13.09 -18.97 23.92
N THR A 490 13.94 -18.98 22.89
CA THR A 490 15.41 -19.07 23.01
C THR A 490 16.12 -17.73 23.11
N LEU A 491 15.42 -16.62 22.86
CA LEU A 491 16.00 -15.29 22.74
C LEU A 491 17.08 -15.20 21.65
N SER A 492 16.94 -16.03 20.63
CA SER A 492 17.80 -16.08 19.45
C SER A 492 16.91 -16.15 18.22
N GLY A 493 17.11 -15.25 17.27
CA GLY A 493 16.30 -15.19 16.05
C GLY A 493 17.11 -15.31 14.77
N THR A 494 16.41 -15.48 13.66
CA THR A 494 16.99 -15.26 12.33
C THR A 494 16.89 -13.76 11.98
N PRO A 495 17.88 -13.16 11.30
CA PRO A 495 17.75 -11.80 10.79
C PRO A 495 16.56 -11.68 9.82
N VAL A 496 15.81 -10.59 9.92
CA VAL A 496 14.71 -10.28 9.01
C VAL A 496 15.28 -9.66 7.74
N THR A 497 15.33 -10.43 6.66
CA THR A 497 15.54 -9.91 5.30
C THR A 497 14.25 -9.30 4.78
N THR A 498 14.11 -8.00 4.97
CA THR A 498 13.22 -7.16 4.15
C THR A 498 13.80 -7.07 2.75
N GLN A 499 13.14 -7.68 1.76
CA GLN A 499 13.29 -7.18 0.40
C GLN A 499 12.65 -5.79 0.39
N PRO A 500 13.35 -4.74 -0.11
CA PRO A 500 12.67 -3.53 -0.57
C PRO A 500 11.57 -3.96 -1.54
N ALA A 501 10.47 -3.21 -1.61
CA ALA A 501 9.48 -3.45 -2.66
C ALA A 501 10.22 -3.33 -4.00
N GLU A 502 10.42 -4.46 -4.69
CA GLU A 502 11.17 -4.46 -5.93
C GLU A 502 10.43 -3.54 -6.90
N PRO A 503 11.08 -2.54 -7.52
CA PRO A 503 10.52 -1.95 -8.72
C PRO A 503 10.41 -3.10 -9.71
N GLN A 504 9.17 -3.56 -9.94
CA GLN A 504 8.87 -4.74 -10.76
C GLN A 504 9.67 -4.59 -12.06
N GLY A 505 10.39 -5.65 -12.46
CA GLY A 505 11.22 -5.62 -13.65
C GLY A 505 10.44 -5.04 -14.82
N VAL A 506 10.78 -3.82 -15.24
CA VAL A 506 9.85 -3.03 -16.05
C VAL A 506 9.84 -3.64 -17.43
N ALA A 507 8.69 -4.24 -17.79
CA ALA A 507 8.45 -4.81 -19.10
C ALA A 507 8.25 -3.67 -20.12
N ILE A 508 9.35 -3.02 -20.53
CA ILE A 508 9.31 -1.92 -21.49
C ILE A 508 9.43 -2.49 -22.90
N ALA A 509 8.40 -2.34 -23.73
CA ALA A 509 8.36 -2.83 -25.11
C ALA A 509 8.78 -4.32 -25.25
N GLY A 510 8.25 -5.18 -24.37
CA GLY A 510 8.54 -6.62 -24.38
C GLY A 510 9.90 -7.03 -23.82
N LEU A 511 10.70 -6.10 -23.27
CA LEU A 511 11.94 -6.38 -22.55
C LEU A 511 11.66 -6.54 -21.05
N ASN A 512 11.75 -7.76 -20.51
CA ASN A 512 11.77 -7.97 -19.06
C ASN A 512 13.17 -7.64 -18.54
N ILE A 513 13.39 -6.43 -18.02
CA ILE A 513 14.67 -6.00 -17.46
C ILE A 513 14.67 -6.34 -15.97
N PRO A 514 15.56 -7.21 -15.47
CA PRO A 514 15.63 -7.54 -14.05
C PRO A 514 15.92 -6.29 -13.22
N SER A 515 15.22 -6.13 -12.11
CA SER A 515 15.45 -5.05 -11.15
C SER A 515 16.91 -5.12 -10.67
N PRO A 516 17.62 -3.98 -10.50
CA PRO A 516 18.94 -4.00 -9.90
C PRO A 516 18.78 -4.49 -8.46
N GLN A 517 19.18 -5.74 -8.20
CA GLN A 517 19.26 -6.25 -6.83
C GLN A 517 20.31 -5.41 -6.13
N GLN A 518 19.88 -4.44 -5.32
CA GLN A 518 20.75 -3.82 -4.33
C GLN A 518 21.32 -4.97 -3.51
N SER A 519 22.64 -5.14 -3.59
CA SER A 519 23.32 -6.18 -2.84
C SER A 519 23.00 -5.94 -1.39
N ALA A 520 22.18 -6.81 -0.79
CA ALA A 520 21.86 -6.71 0.62
C ALA A 520 23.20 -6.63 1.38
N PRO A 521 23.41 -5.63 2.26
CA PRO A 521 24.66 -5.55 3.01
C PRO A 521 24.88 -6.91 3.68
N PRO A 522 26.09 -7.49 3.56
CA PRO A 522 26.33 -8.88 3.92
C PRO A 522 25.84 -9.12 5.34
N ALA A 523 24.99 -10.14 5.50
CA ALA A 523 24.24 -10.38 6.73
C ALA A 523 25.16 -10.27 7.95
N ALA A 524 24.96 -9.22 8.75
CA ALA A 524 25.78 -8.96 9.92
C ALA A 524 25.75 -10.20 10.80
N SER A 525 26.94 -10.74 11.10
CA SER A 525 27.12 -12.04 11.72
C SER A 525 26.25 -12.20 12.97
N SER A 526 25.42 -13.24 12.97
CA SER A 526 24.50 -13.59 14.06
C SER A 526 25.26 -13.90 15.36
N GLY A 527 25.48 -12.88 16.19
CA GLY A 527 26.24 -12.98 17.44
C GLY A 527 26.10 -11.80 18.40
N GLY A 528 25.17 -10.87 18.15
CA GLY A 528 24.84 -9.79 19.09
C GLY A 528 23.92 -10.29 20.22
N ASN A 529 24.20 -9.88 21.46
CA ASN A 529 23.25 -10.07 22.56
C ASN A 529 22.00 -9.22 22.31
N VAL A 530 20.82 -9.81 22.44
CA VAL A 530 19.54 -9.12 22.34
C VAL A 530 19.39 -8.10 23.48
N ASP A 531 19.17 -6.83 23.15
CA ASP A 531 19.05 -5.72 24.11
C ASP A 531 17.58 -5.35 24.43
N SER A 532 16.66 -5.90 23.66
CA SER A 532 15.23 -5.61 23.71
C SER A 532 14.42 -6.68 22.98
N VAL A 533 13.20 -6.92 23.45
CA VAL A 533 12.29 -7.92 22.87
C VAL A 533 10.92 -7.29 22.66
N TYR A 534 10.41 -7.31 21.43
CA TYR A 534 9.06 -6.89 21.10
C TYR A 534 8.15 -8.11 20.91
N ILE A 535 7.10 -8.21 21.72
CA ILE A 535 6.23 -9.38 21.87
C ILE A 535 4.83 -9.06 21.36
N VAL A 536 4.40 -9.74 20.30
CA VAL A 536 3.04 -9.58 19.75
C VAL A 536 2.26 -10.85 20.00
N SER A 537 1.55 -10.90 21.12
CA SER A 537 0.84 -12.08 21.62
C SER A 537 -0.49 -11.71 22.29
N THR A 538 -1.34 -12.70 22.58
CA THR A 538 -2.48 -12.52 23.52
C THR A 538 -1.99 -12.42 24.97
N GLN A 539 -2.92 -12.11 25.89
CA GLN A 539 -2.66 -12.10 27.33
C GLN A 539 -2.21 -13.50 27.84
N ASP A 540 -2.93 -14.56 27.46
CA ASP A 540 -2.61 -15.95 27.83
C ASP A 540 -1.24 -16.42 27.29
N GLU A 541 -0.91 -16.02 26.06
CA GLU A 541 0.39 -16.30 25.45
C GLU A 541 1.51 -15.55 26.18
N LEU A 542 1.29 -14.27 26.51
CA LEU A 542 2.25 -13.43 27.22
C LEU A 542 2.57 -13.97 28.63
N GLN A 543 1.54 -14.47 29.34
CA GLN A 543 1.70 -15.10 30.66
C GLN A 543 2.62 -16.32 30.63
N LEU A 544 2.75 -17.01 29.49
CA LEU A 544 3.69 -18.11 29.30
C LEU A 544 5.06 -17.60 28.81
N ILE A 545 5.07 -16.68 27.84
CA ILE A 545 6.29 -16.16 27.20
C ILE A 545 7.20 -15.47 28.23
N LYS A 546 6.68 -14.60 29.09
CA LYS A 546 7.54 -13.82 29.99
C LYS A 546 8.29 -14.68 31.03
N PRO A 547 7.66 -15.66 31.72
CA PRO A 547 8.39 -16.60 32.57
C PRO A 547 9.47 -17.40 31.81
N MET A 548 9.22 -17.80 30.57
CA MET A 548 10.21 -18.52 29.75
C MET A 548 11.45 -17.66 29.44
N ILE A 549 11.25 -16.36 29.17
CA ILE A 549 12.33 -15.37 29.03
C ILE A 549 13.11 -15.26 30.34
N ALA A 550 12.42 -15.09 31.48
CA ALA A 550 13.05 -14.93 32.79
C ALA A 550 13.88 -16.17 33.21
N MET A 551 13.37 -17.38 32.98
CA MET A 551 14.09 -18.63 33.26
C MET A 551 15.39 -18.77 32.45
N ARG A 552 15.39 -18.33 31.18
CA ARG A 552 16.56 -18.45 30.28
C ARG A 552 17.60 -17.34 30.50
N THR A 553 17.18 -16.19 30.97
CA THR A 553 18.05 -15.02 31.20
C THR A 553 18.60 -14.94 32.63
N GLY A 554 17.91 -15.56 33.59
CA GLY A 554 18.21 -15.45 35.01
C GLY A 554 18.29 -13.99 35.46
N SER A 555 19.13 -13.71 36.45
CA SER A 555 19.40 -12.33 36.91
C SER A 555 20.31 -11.52 35.97
N ARG A 556 20.60 -11.99 34.74
CA ARG A 556 21.74 -11.52 33.93
C ARG A 556 21.42 -10.86 32.58
N SER A 557 20.20 -10.90 32.06
CA SER A 557 19.86 -10.10 30.87
C SER A 557 19.10 -8.83 31.23
N ALA A 558 19.60 -7.70 30.75
CA ALA A 558 18.94 -6.40 30.82
C ALA A 558 18.03 -6.12 29.60
N ALA A 559 17.56 -7.17 28.92
CA ALA A 559 16.72 -7.04 27.73
C ALA A 559 15.37 -6.41 28.11
N SER A 560 15.10 -5.19 27.62
CA SER A 560 13.83 -4.52 27.88
C SER A 560 12.72 -5.19 27.09
N LEU A 561 11.61 -5.51 27.76
CA LEU A 561 10.47 -6.19 27.15
C LEU A 561 9.42 -5.15 26.77
N TYR A 562 8.91 -5.29 25.54
CA TYR A 562 7.86 -4.47 24.95
C TYR A 562 6.76 -5.39 24.42
N ALA A 563 5.49 -5.01 24.55
CA ALA A 563 4.37 -5.76 23.98
C ALA A 563 3.39 -4.83 23.26
N SER A 564 2.57 -5.41 22.36
CA SER A 564 1.52 -4.67 21.66
C SER A 564 0.19 -4.70 22.45
N SER A 565 -0.72 -3.79 22.11
CA SER A 565 -2.08 -3.69 22.69
C SER A 565 -2.87 -5.01 22.71
N ARG A 566 -2.52 -5.97 21.86
CA ARG A 566 -3.09 -7.32 21.81
C ARG A 566 -2.93 -8.10 23.12
N SER A 567 -1.90 -7.82 23.91
CA SER A 567 -1.69 -8.45 25.22
C SER A 567 -2.48 -7.80 26.35
N TYR A 568 -3.04 -6.60 26.14
CA TYR A 568 -3.80 -5.87 27.15
C TYR A 568 -5.31 -6.09 26.96
N GLN A 569 -5.91 -6.83 27.89
CA GLN A 569 -7.36 -7.08 27.95
C GLN A 569 -7.91 -6.67 29.32
N ALA A 570 -9.22 -6.47 29.41
CA ALA A 570 -9.87 -6.18 30.67
C ALA A 570 -9.88 -7.39 31.60
N GLY A 571 -10.04 -7.13 32.90
CA GLY A 571 -10.06 -8.19 33.92
C GLY A 571 -8.67 -8.70 34.33
N ALA A 572 -7.58 -8.22 33.71
CA ALA A 572 -6.21 -8.46 34.18
C ALA A 572 -6.02 -7.97 35.62
N GLY A 573 -6.04 -8.90 36.57
CA GLY A 573 -5.95 -8.64 38.02
C GLY A 573 -4.54 -8.24 38.48
N PRO A 574 -4.38 -7.87 39.78
CA PRO A 574 -3.08 -7.47 40.34
C PRO A 574 -1.99 -8.53 40.15
N ASP A 575 -2.32 -9.81 40.27
CA ASP A 575 -1.37 -10.92 40.14
C ASP A 575 -0.73 -10.96 38.74
N PHE A 576 -1.53 -10.88 37.68
CA PHE A 576 -1.03 -10.79 36.31
C PHE A 576 -0.15 -9.53 36.12
N ARG A 577 -0.51 -8.40 36.72
CA ARG A 577 0.29 -7.16 36.61
C ARG A 577 1.64 -7.28 37.32
N LEU A 578 1.69 -7.99 38.45
CA LEU A 578 2.92 -8.33 39.16
C LEU A 578 3.77 -9.33 38.37
N GLU A 579 3.16 -10.36 37.76
CA GLU A 579 3.86 -11.25 36.83
C GLU A 579 4.44 -10.46 35.64
N MET A 580 3.73 -9.44 35.17
CA MET A 580 4.16 -8.57 34.06
C MET A 580 5.11 -7.42 34.46
N GLU A 581 5.51 -7.26 35.72
CA GLU A 581 6.44 -6.23 36.21
C GLU A 581 7.61 -5.87 35.27
N GLY A 582 7.76 -4.58 34.95
CA GLY A 582 8.82 -4.03 34.10
C GLY A 582 8.55 -4.07 32.59
N LEU A 583 7.61 -4.91 32.11
CA LEU A 583 7.17 -4.95 30.71
C LEU A 583 6.52 -3.61 30.34
N GLN A 584 6.93 -3.03 29.21
CA GLN A 584 6.25 -1.91 28.57
C GLN A 584 5.27 -2.42 27.51
N PHE A 585 4.16 -1.70 27.29
CA PHE A 585 3.22 -2.02 26.21
C PHE A 585 2.57 -0.77 25.63
N SER A 586 2.26 -0.80 24.34
CA SER A 586 1.52 0.24 23.65
C SER A 586 0.01 0.02 23.75
N ASP A 587 -0.75 1.11 23.88
CA ASP A 587 -2.18 1.12 23.59
C ASP A 587 -2.66 2.53 23.23
N ILE A 588 -3.95 2.65 22.95
CA ILE A 588 -4.60 3.92 22.68
C ILE A 588 -4.61 4.83 23.93
N PRO A 589 -4.48 6.16 23.75
CA PRO A 589 -4.56 7.14 24.84
C PRO A 589 -5.80 7.01 25.73
N LEU A 590 -6.95 6.59 25.17
CA LEU A 590 -8.18 6.37 25.95
C LEU A 590 -8.02 5.27 27.01
N LEU A 591 -7.37 4.15 26.67
CA LEU A 591 -7.12 3.03 27.59
C LEU A 591 -5.93 3.29 28.52
N SER A 592 -5.02 4.19 28.12
CA SER A 592 -3.90 4.66 28.95
C SER A 592 -4.31 5.71 30.00
N GLY A 593 -5.60 6.03 30.11
CA GLY A 593 -6.14 6.92 31.15
C GLY A 593 -6.12 8.42 30.83
N ARG A 594 -5.87 8.83 29.57
CA ARG A 594 -5.87 10.25 29.16
C ARG A 594 -7.23 10.94 29.38
N ASN A 595 -8.33 10.19 29.31
CA ASN A 595 -9.67 10.66 29.67
C ASN A 595 -10.42 9.57 30.49
N PRO A 596 -10.29 9.57 31.84
CA PRO A 596 -10.89 8.53 32.69
C PRO A 596 -12.42 8.46 32.61
N ALA A 597 -13.10 9.60 32.45
CA ALA A 597 -14.56 9.66 32.40
C ALA A 597 -15.11 9.02 31.10
N LEU A 598 -14.49 9.31 29.96
CA LEU A 598 -14.83 8.70 28.68
C LEU A 598 -14.47 7.20 28.68
N MET A 599 -13.32 6.83 29.26
CA MET A 599 -12.89 5.44 29.39
C MET A 599 -13.90 4.63 30.21
N GLN A 600 -14.33 5.13 31.37
CA GLN A 600 -15.32 4.46 32.21
C GLN A 600 -16.67 4.27 31.49
N ARG A 601 -17.15 5.29 30.77
CA ARG A 601 -18.38 5.18 29.95
C ARG A 601 -18.24 4.16 28.83
N ALA A 602 -17.13 4.17 28.11
CA ALA A 602 -16.87 3.22 27.02
C ALA A 602 -16.80 1.79 27.57
N ALA A 603 -16.05 1.57 28.65
CA ALA A 603 -15.94 0.28 29.31
C ALA A 603 -17.32 -0.25 29.78
N GLN A 604 -18.16 0.60 30.38
CA GLN A 604 -19.55 0.24 30.73
C GLN A 604 -20.42 -0.08 29.49
N SER A 605 -20.27 0.68 28.40
CA SER A 605 -21.05 0.49 27.18
C SER A 605 -20.76 -0.82 26.44
N PHE A 606 -19.56 -1.39 26.64
CA PHE A 606 -19.07 -2.57 25.92
C PHE A 606 -18.70 -3.74 26.85
N ASN A 607 -19.28 -3.82 28.06
CA ASN A 607 -19.03 -4.89 29.03
C ASN A 607 -17.52 -5.12 29.35
N ASN A 608 -16.73 -4.04 29.31
CA ASN A 608 -15.27 -4.02 29.39
C ASN A 608 -14.49 -4.69 28.23
N ASP A 609 -15.10 -5.00 27.09
CA ASP A 609 -14.32 -5.48 25.94
C ASP A 609 -13.45 -4.33 25.35
N TYR A 610 -12.15 -4.35 25.67
CA TYR A 610 -11.19 -3.36 25.18
C TYR A 610 -11.03 -3.36 23.65
N SER A 611 -11.37 -4.46 22.96
CA SER A 611 -11.41 -4.50 21.50
C SER A 611 -12.50 -3.57 20.96
N LEU A 612 -13.69 -3.60 21.57
CA LEU A 612 -14.80 -2.70 21.24
C LEU A 612 -14.55 -1.26 21.71
N VAL A 613 -13.91 -1.07 22.87
CA VAL A 613 -13.49 0.28 23.33
C VAL A 613 -12.48 0.92 22.36
N ARG A 614 -11.56 0.15 21.78
CA ARG A 614 -10.64 0.64 20.73
C ARG A 614 -11.38 1.05 19.46
N LEU A 615 -12.37 0.27 19.03
CA LEU A 615 -13.21 0.60 17.87
C LEU A 615 -14.15 1.80 18.13
N TYR A 616 -14.61 1.98 19.36
CA TYR A 616 -15.33 3.18 19.78
C TYR A 616 -14.42 4.44 19.72
N ALA A 617 -13.19 4.34 20.20
CA ALA A 617 -12.20 5.42 20.02
C ALA A 617 -11.90 5.69 18.53
N MET A 618 -11.86 4.65 17.69
CA MET A 618 -11.74 4.79 16.23
C MET A 618 -12.92 5.56 15.63
N GLY A 619 -14.15 5.31 16.08
CA GLY A 619 -15.32 6.10 15.68
C GLY A 619 -15.17 7.58 16.01
N ILE A 620 -14.73 7.89 17.24
CA ILE A 620 -14.49 9.27 17.69
C ILE A 620 -13.45 9.97 16.82
N ASP A 621 -12.33 9.29 16.58
CA ASP A 621 -11.24 9.87 15.80
C ASP A 621 -11.58 9.95 14.31
N ALA A 622 -12.35 9.00 13.75
CA ALA A 622 -12.86 9.07 12.39
C ALA A 622 -13.73 10.30 12.14
N TRP A 623 -14.51 10.75 13.14
CA TRP A 623 -15.24 12.02 13.08
C TRP A 623 -14.28 13.22 13.03
N THR A 624 -13.25 13.24 13.88
CA THR A 624 -12.25 14.33 13.91
C THR A 624 -11.41 14.39 12.62
N LEU A 625 -11.00 13.23 12.11
CA LEU A 625 -10.30 13.05 10.84
C LEU A 625 -11.18 13.51 9.66
N ALA A 626 -12.47 13.15 9.64
CA ALA A 626 -13.42 13.58 8.61
C ALA A 626 -13.55 15.12 8.56
N ASN A 627 -13.61 15.78 9.71
CA ASN A 627 -13.65 17.25 9.77
C ASN A 627 -12.31 17.92 9.43
N SER A 628 -11.21 17.17 9.43
CA SER A 628 -9.84 17.65 9.13
C SER A 628 -9.30 17.12 7.79
N PHE A 629 -10.15 16.49 6.96
CA PHE A 629 -9.73 15.71 5.79
C PHE A 629 -8.86 16.52 4.81
N ASN A 630 -9.27 17.74 4.49
CA ASN A 630 -8.52 18.61 3.58
C ASN A 630 -7.18 19.02 4.19
N GLN A 631 -7.15 19.38 5.48
CA GLN A 631 -5.94 19.80 6.19
C GLN A 631 -4.89 18.67 6.20
N MET A 632 -5.33 17.43 6.45
CA MET A 632 -4.45 16.25 6.43
C MET A 632 -3.83 15.98 5.06
N ARG A 633 -4.58 16.13 3.96
CA ARG A 633 -4.04 15.96 2.59
C ARG A 633 -3.14 17.13 2.17
N GLN A 634 -3.48 18.36 2.57
CA GLN A 634 -2.84 19.57 2.03
C GLN A 634 -1.65 20.08 2.86
N THR A 635 -1.55 19.71 4.14
CA THR A 635 -0.53 20.24 5.07
C THR A 635 0.43 19.12 5.51
N PRO A 636 1.66 19.05 4.94
CA PRO A 636 2.67 18.09 5.38
C PRO A 636 2.97 18.22 6.88
N GLY A 637 3.01 17.10 7.59
CA GLY A 637 3.27 17.07 9.04
C GLY A 637 2.10 17.55 9.91
N PHE A 638 0.90 17.72 9.37
CA PHE A 638 -0.30 17.98 10.18
C PHE A 638 -0.59 16.81 11.13
N THR A 639 -0.82 17.11 12.42
CA THR A 639 -1.09 16.10 13.44
C THR A 639 -2.33 16.42 14.27
N ILE A 640 -3.08 15.39 14.65
CA ILE A 640 -4.25 15.48 15.54
C ILE A 640 -3.98 14.70 16.83
N ASP A 641 -4.31 15.28 17.98
CA ASP A 641 -4.39 14.55 19.25
C ASP A 641 -5.68 13.72 19.32
N GLY A 642 -5.61 12.46 18.92
CA GLY A 642 -6.72 11.52 18.92
C GLY A 642 -6.84 10.69 20.21
N ASN A 643 -7.95 9.96 20.32
CA ASN A 643 -8.20 8.97 21.36
C ASN A 643 -7.54 7.62 21.06
N THR A 644 -7.20 7.38 19.78
CA THR A 644 -6.49 6.19 19.25
C THR A 644 -4.98 6.37 19.06
N GLY A 645 -4.47 7.58 19.30
CA GLY A 645 -3.06 7.95 19.20
C GLY A 645 -2.90 9.41 18.76
N LYS A 646 -1.66 9.89 18.65
CA LYS A 646 -1.38 11.11 17.88
C LYS A 646 -1.37 10.75 16.40
N LEU A 647 -2.34 11.28 15.65
CA LEU A 647 -2.62 10.89 14.27
C LEU A 647 -1.86 11.78 13.30
N SER A 648 -1.32 11.20 12.23
CA SER A 648 -0.63 11.93 11.15
C SER A 648 -0.80 11.20 9.82
N ALA A 649 -0.86 11.93 8.70
CA ALA A 649 -0.97 11.33 7.37
C ALA A 649 0.40 11.22 6.69
N ASN A 650 0.68 10.09 6.04
CA ASN A 650 1.82 9.96 5.12
C ASN A 650 1.46 10.48 3.70
N GLN A 651 2.38 10.38 2.74
CA GLN A 651 2.17 10.85 1.36
C GLN A 651 0.98 10.16 0.65
N ASP A 652 0.70 8.91 0.99
CA ASP A 652 -0.39 8.09 0.46
C ASP A 652 -1.69 8.20 1.28
N CYS A 653 -1.74 9.18 2.20
CA CYS A 653 -2.79 9.37 3.21
C CYS A 653 -3.17 8.12 4.03
N VAL A 654 -2.20 7.24 4.30
CA VAL A 654 -2.30 6.28 5.40
C VAL A 654 -2.11 7.06 6.71
N ILE A 655 -3.05 6.90 7.64
CA ILE A 655 -3.05 7.58 8.93
C ILE A 655 -2.23 6.77 9.93
N ASN A 656 -0.97 7.19 10.11
CA ASN A 656 -0.09 6.68 11.15
C ASN A 656 -0.56 7.17 12.53
N ARG A 657 -0.36 6.33 13.56
CA ARG A 657 -0.75 6.62 14.94
C ARG A 657 0.46 6.44 15.87
N ALA A 658 0.89 7.50 16.54
CA ALA A 658 1.82 7.36 17.66
C ALA A 658 1.03 7.00 18.93
N LEU A 659 1.40 5.91 19.60
CA LEU A 659 0.61 5.33 20.70
C LEU A 659 1.05 5.84 22.07
N SER A 660 0.25 5.52 23.09
CA SER A 660 0.62 5.75 24.48
C SER A 660 1.28 4.49 25.04
N TRP A 661 2.52 4.64 25.52
CA TRP A 661 3.26 3.55 26.14
C TRP A 661 3.06 3.54 27.65
N SER A 662 2.68 2.37 28.17
CA SER A 662 2.47 2.10 29.59
C SER A 662 3.47 1.03 30.07
N GLN A 663 3.71 0.95 31.37
CA GLN A 663 4.55 -0.04 32.01
C GLN A 663 3.84 -0.67 33.20
N TYR A 664 3.97 -1.97 33.37
CA TYR A 664 3.59 -2.65 34.61
C TYR A 664 4.62 -2.36 35.70
N ARG A 665 4.19 -1.76 36.83
CA ARG A 665 5.07 -1.40 37.95
C ARG A 665 4.35 -1.58 39.28
N GLN A 666 4.92 -2.39 40.17
CA GLN A 666 4.39 -2.77 41.49
C GLN A 666 2.92 -3.24 41.43
N GLY A 667 2.53 -3.97 40.38
CA GLY A 667 1.15 -4.43 40.17
C GLY A 667 0.18 -3.35 39.69
N ALA A 668 0.64 -2.11 39.50
CA ALA A 668 -0.08 -1.03 38.84
C ALA A 668 0.33 -0.89 37.37
N ILE A 669 -0.41 -0.08 36.62
CA ILE A 669 -0.06 0.35 35.27
C ILE A 669 0.23 1.84 35.35
N VAL A 670 1.42 2.25 34.90
CA VAL A 670 1.89 3.64 34.90
C VAL A 670 2.36 4.02 33.49
N PRO A 671 2.42 5.31 33.11
CA PRO A 671 3.06 5.72 31.86
C PRO A 671 4.51 5.22 31.80
N ALA A 672 4.94 4.74 30.62
CA ALA A 672 6.33 4.41 30.38
C ALA A 672 7.20 5.68 30.35
N SER A 673 8.44 5.55 30.81
CA SER A 673 9.45 6.61 30.91
C SER A 673 10.58 6.42 29.91
#